data_AF-A0A533SBU5-F1
#
_entry.id   AF-A0A533SBU5-F1
#
_cell.length_a   1.000
_cell.length_b   1.000
_cell.length_c   1.000
_cell.angle_alpha   90.00
_cell.angle_beta   90.00
_cell.angle_gamma   90.00
#
_symmetry.space_group_name_H-M   'P 1'
#
loop_
_entity.id
_entity.type
_entity.pdbx_description
1 polymer ?
#
loop_
_entity_poly.entity_id
_entity_poly.type
_entity_poly.pdbx_seq_one_letter_code
_entity_poly.pdbx_strand_id
1 'polypeptide(L)'
;MPQKPYLEKFGPVHALPVLHYKMEFATLVRQAVERLQPDCIAIELPPTLQAHFLRGVRRLPEISVLRYELFRSGKKSAAAGETVFLFIEPADPLVEAARLAGEREIPLHCIDVDVEGYPCHEEPFPDSYAVRRIGLASYYAEYRKVFGNSAPGREDLLREKGMAFRLQQLAQRFERILLVCGMAHLERLKENFALPQAAPLERVKRSGISLYNLHPESCREVLAEYAFLSALYEMRRGPLPPEPSETGATLRKSWNAFELIAGGKQEVPEEEILFQAQLRSAHHVGRAGEGLDRQRAVLRLFREASRHYRQETGEPVHLWQKRAFFRFTRNYALVTGRLLPDLFQMLAAARGCLDDNFAYAFFRLATFYPWQKSDADLPTISLRPEDLSGGSRRIRFRPRSRQTGKGLSPLQFLKRKREKRPGEWLEGFDNPSICSYPPEDLIIEEYGRFLKKKGAKQLSEEQRRVQPFTSSLLDGIDMRETLRNYHEGKIYVRENLRVQGGVGSLVVIFDEDRGGKKFPYLTTWLGEHDQESDMAFYGTEPGDNVAGPGICRCEYGGFLLSYPPRRLFDVWEDSDYSFARGKAEVLLLAALDYSREKHVVYVAARPPRSSFRQLAARMGKRIVYLPLGSLSPQKLKKLRVFHVLFGNDKREIAKDYIW
;
A
#
# COMPACT_ATOMS: atom_id res chain seq x y z
N MET A 1 12.75 -3.05 -21.02
CA MET A 1 14.17 -3.44 -20.86
C MET A 1 14.87 -3.06 -22.15
N PRO A 2 16.15 -2.70 -22.15
CA PRO A 2 16.89 -2.52 -23.40
C PRO A 2 16.73 -3.77 -24.28
N GLN A 3 16.53 -3.56 -25.58
CA GLN A 3 16.01 -4.58 -26.52
C GLN A 3 16.96 -5.76 -26.80
N LYS A 4 18.19 -5.76 -26.26
CA LYS A 4 19.17 -6.83 -26.48
C LYS A 4 19.76 -7.30 -25.16
N PRO A 5 19.57 -8.58 -24.77
CA PRO A 5 20.27 -9.13 -23.62
C PRO A 5 21.76 -9.09 -23.91
N TYR A 6 22.53 -8.56 -22.95
CA TYR A 6 23.99 -8.61 -23.01
C TYR A 6 24.43 -10.05 -22.74
N LEU A 7 25.26 -10.58 -23.63
CA LEU A 7 25.87 -11.90 -23.51
C LEU A 7 27.36 -11.72 -23.76
N GLU A 8 28.18 -12.10 -22.79
CA GLU A 8 29.63 -12.11 -22.93
C GLU A 8 30.02 -13.37 -23.72
N LYS A 9 30.73 -13.21 -24.84
CA LYS A 9 31.06 -14.34 -25.72
C LYS A 9 32.52 -14.75 -25.57
N PHE A 10 32.77 -16.05 -25.41
CA PHE A 10 34.10 -16.65 -25.50
C PHE A 10 34.00 -18.09 -26.05
N GLY A 11 34.70 -18.38 -27.15
CA GLY A 11 34.48 -19.62 -27.90
C GLY A 11 33.02 -19.78 -28.36
N PRO A 12 32.41 -20.97 -28.22
CA PRO A 12 30.97 -21.19 -28.45
C PRO A 12 30.08 -20.80 -27.26
N VAL A 13 30.66 -20.27 -26.17
CA VAL A 13 29.93 -19.91 -24.96
C VAL A 13 29.42 -18.48 -25.06
N HIS A 14 28.14 -18.32 -24.75
CA HIS A 14 27.42 -17.07 -24.59
C HIS A 14 26.98 -16.97 -23.13
N ALA A 15 27.72 -16.22 -22.32
CA ALA A 15 27.50 -16.13 -20.89
C ALA A 15 26.59 -14.97 -20.51
N LEU A 16 25.63 -15.25 -19.64
CA LEU A 16 24.74 -14.30 -19.01
C LEU A 16 25.09 -14.17 -17.52
N PRO A 17 25.75 -13.08 -17.10
CA PRO A 17 26.03 -12.84 -15.68
C PRO A 17 24.73 -12.49 -14.94
N VAL A 18 24.44 -13.20 -13.85
CA VAL A 18 23.20 -13.02 -13.09
C VAL A 18 23.42 -12.78 -11.60
N LEU A 19 22.40 -12.20 -10.96
CA LEU A 19 22.18 -12.34 -9.51
C LEU A 19 21.13 -13.42 -9.28
N HIS A 20 21.43 -14.36 -8.38
CA HIS A 20 20.48 -15.41 -7.97
C HIS A 20 19.25 -14.79 -7.29
N TYR A 21 18.12 -15.47 -7.44
CA TYR A 21 16.84 -15.07 -6.83
C TYR A 21 16.44 -13.62 -7.11
N LYS A 22 16.64 -13.17 -8.35
CA LYS A 22 16.24 -11.84 -8.82
C LYS A 22 15.45 -11.94 -10.12
N MET A 23 14.20 -11.48 -10.03
CA MET A 23 13.23 -11.48 -11.14
C MET A 23 13.76 -10.81 -12.41
N GLU A 24 14.51 -9.71 -12.29
CA GLU A 24 15.07 -9.02 -13.44
C GLU A 24 16.00 -9.92 -14.27
N PHE A 25 16.77 -10.79 -13.61
CA PHE A 25 17.71 -11.69 -14.26
C PHE A 25 17.01 -12.94 -14.82
N ALA A 26 15.97 -13.47 -14.16
CA ALA A 26 15.14 -14.52 -14.76
C ALA A 26 14.46 -14.02 -16.06
N THR A 27 14.02 -12.76 -16.08
CA THR A 27 13.51 -12.12 -17.31
C THR A 27 14.57 -12.05 -18.41
N LEU A 28 15.83 -11.75 -18.05
CA LEU A 28 16.95 -11.72 -19.00
C LEU A 28 17.29 -13.11 -19.54
N VAL A 29 17.19 -14.16 -18.72
CA VAL A 29 17.38 -15.55 -19.15
C VAL A 29 16.37 -15.92 -20.23
N ARG A 30 15.09 -15.59 -20.06
CA ARG A 30 14.06 -15.82 -21.10
C ARG A 30 14.41 -15.13 -22.41
N GLN A 31 14.81 -13.86 -22.35
CA GLN A 31 15.24 -13.09 -23.52
C GLN A 31 16.49 -13.67 -24.18
N ALA A 32 17.44 -14.16 -23.38
CA ALA A 32 18.66 -14.79 -23.88
C ALA A 32 18.35 -16.09 -24.62
N VAL A 33 17.53 -16.98 -24.05
CA VAL A 33 17.12 -18.25 -24.69
C VAL A 33 16.33 -17.99 -25.98
N GLU A 34 15.37 -17.07 -25.95
CA GLU A 34 14.55 -16.72 -27.11
C GLU A 34 15.40 -16.19 -28.27
N ARG A 35 16.39 -15.36 -27.97
CA ARG A 35 17.21 -14.69 -28.98
C ARG A 35 18.39 -15.53 -29.46
N LEU A 36 19.09 -16.23 -28.55
CA LEU A 36 20.27 -17.02 -28.87
C LEU A 36 19.90 -18.35 -29.52
N GLN A 37 18.75 -18.93 -29.13
CA GLN A 37 18.36 -20.29 -29.49
C GLN A 37 19.50 -21.29 -29.22
N PRO A 38 19.94 -21.42 -27.96
CA PRO A 38 21.08 -22.25 -27.62
C PRO A 38 20.80 -23.72 -27.90
N ASP A 39 21.83 -24.46 -28.32
CA ASP A 39 21.80 -25.92 -28.46
C ASP A 39 22.21 -26.64 -27.16
N CYS A 40 22.68 -25.88 -26.17
CA CYS A 40 23.01 -26.35 -24.82
C CYS A 40 22.85 -25.21 -23.81
N ILE A 41 22.30 -25.50 -22.63
CA ILE A 41 22.25 -24.58 -21.49
C ILE A 41 23.15 -25.14 -20.38
N ALA A 42 24.07 -24.32 -19.89
CA ALA A 42 24.93 -24.61 -18.75
C ALA A 42 24.57 -23.71 -17.57
N ILE A 43 24.45 -24.27 -16.37
CA ILE A 43 24.13 -23.52 -15.15
C ILE A 43 25.13 -23.77 -14.03
N GLU A 44 25.32 -22.75 -13.19
CA GLU A 44 26.14 -22.80 -11.97
C GLU A 44 25.42 -23.57 -10.85
N LEU A 45 25.29 -24.88 -11.05
CA LEU A 45 24.93 -25.84 -10.02
C LEU A 45 25.80 -27.09 -10.17
N PRO A 46 26.08 -27.83 -9.09
CA PRO A 46 26.84 -29.07 -9.19
C PRO A 46 26.06 -30.20 -9.88
N PRO A 47 26.71 -31.06 -10.71
CA PRO A 47 26.08 -32.23 -11.31
C PRO A 47 25.45 -33.18 -10.29
N THR A 48 25.99 -33.25 -9.07
CA THR A 48 25.48 -34.09 -7.98
C THR A 48 24.05 -33.74 -7.56
N LEU A 49 23.63 -32.49 -7.76
CA LEU A 49 22.29 -32.01 -7.44
C LEU A 49 21.32 -32.07 -8.64
N GLN A 50 21.83 -32.24 -9.86
CA GLN A 50 21.08 -32.05 -11.11
C GLN A 50 19.79 -32.88 -11.15
N ALA A 51 19.84 -34.17 -10.81
CA ALA A 51 18.67 -35.04 -10.88
C ALA A 51 17.54 -34.59 -9.93
N HIS A 52 17.87 -34.19 -8.70
CA HIS A 52 16.88 -33.73 -7.72
C HIS A 52 16.39 -32.33 -8.04
N PHE A 53 17.29 -31.45 -8.52
CA PHE A 53 16.94 -30.10 -8.95
C PHE A 53 15.95 -30.12 -10.11
N LEU A 54 16.21 -30.93 -11.15
CA LEU A 54 15.28 -31.09 -12.27
C LEU A 54 13.93 -31.66 -11.87
N ARG A 55 13.88 -32.55 -10.87
CA ARG A 55 12.61 -33.02 -10.30
C ARG A 55 11.81 -31.87 -9.67
N GLY A 56 12.47 -30.97 -8.95
CA GLY A 56 11.82 -29.78 -8.39
C GLY A 56 11.39 -28.77 -9.47
N VAL A 57 12.23 -28.54 -10.49
CA VAL A 57 11.91 -27.64 -11.62
C VAL A 57 10.64 -28.08 -12.34
N ARG A 58 10.43 -29.40 -12.52
CA ARG A 58 9.21 -29.95 -13.14
C ARG A 58 7.93 -29.72 -12.32
N ARG A 59 8.05 -29.43 -11.03
CA ARG A 59 6.88 -29.12 -10.17
C ARG A 59 6.44 -27.67 -10.25
N LEU A 60 7.23 -26.78 -10.86
CA LEU A 60 6.86 -25.38 -10.96
C LEU A 60 5.49 -25.23 -11.65
N PRO A 61 4.61 -24.37 -11.12
CA PRO A 61 4.89 -23.30 -10.17
C PRO A 61 4.91 -23.68 -8.68
N GLU A 62 4.68 -24.93 -8.29
CA GLU A 62 4.83 -25.32 -6.88
C GLU A 62 6.31 -25.21 -6.43
N ILE A 63 6.52 -24.58 -5.29
CA ILE A 63 7.85 -24.30 -4.75
C ILE A 63 8.37 -25.56 -4.07
N SER A 64 9.59 -25.94 -4.47
CA SER A 64 10.30 -27.08 -3.90
C SER A 64 11.57 -26.61 -3.18
N VAL A 65 12.00 -27.35 -2.17
CA VAL A 65 13.26 -27.08 -1.46
C VAL A 65 14.12 -28.32 -1.50
N LEU A 66 15.34 -28.18 -1.99
CA LEU A 66 16.38 -29.18 -1.85
C LEU A 66 17.09 -28.97 -0.52
N ARG A 67 17.13 -30.03 0.29
CA ARG A 67 17.88 -30.08 1.54
C ARG A 67 19.02 -31.08 1.41
N TYR A 68 20.21 -30.69 1.81
CA TYR A 68 21.35 -31.59 1.98
C TYR A 68 22.30 -31.07 3.07
N GLU A 69 23.14 -31.95 3.60
CA GLU A 69 24.08 -31.63 4.68
C GLU A 69 25.49 -31.41 4.11
N LEU A 70 26.16 -30.38 4.61
CA LEU A 70 27.59 -30.12 4.41
C LEU A 70 28.38 -30.60 5.63
N PHE A 71 29.51 -31.23 5.36
CA PHE A 71 30.43 -31.69 6.39
C PHE A 71 31.65 -30.78 6.43
N ARG A 72 31.96 -30.20 7.59
CA ARG A 72 33.22 -29.45 7.74
C ARG A 72 34.40 -30.40 7.60
N SER A 73 35.31 -30.07 6.67
CA SER A 73 36.56 -30.79 6.47
C SER A 73 37.37 -30.85 7.77
N GLY A 74 37.64 -32.05 8.29
CA GLY A 74 38.74 -32.31 9.24
C GLY A 74 38.41 -32.83 10.64
N LYS A 75 37.15 -32.97 11.08
CA LYS A 75 36.83 -33.68 12.34
C LYS A 75 35.61 -34.59 12.17
N LYS A 76 35.86 -35.92 12.16
CA LYS A 76 34.84 -36.97 12.35
C LYS A 76 34.31 -36.97 13.80
N SER A 77 33.81 -35.84 14.30
CA SER A 77 33.04 -35.80 15.55
C SER A 77 31.62 -35.35 15.22
N ALA A 78 30.67 -36.21 15.51
CA ALA A 78 29.27 -36.20 15.10
C ALA A 78 28.40 -35.09 15.73
N ALA A 79 28.81 -33.83 15.66
CA ALA A 79 27.99 -32.71 16.16
C ALA A 79 28.07 -31.50 15.22
N ALA A 80 26.97 -31.28 14.49
CA ALA A 80 26.65 -30.16 13.60
C ALA A 80 27.31 -30.17 12.20
N GLY A 81 26.75 -30.96 11.29
CA GLY A 81 26.81 -30.65 9.85
C GLY A 81 25.93 -29.44 9.55
N GLU A 82 26.36 -28.58 8.62
CA GLU A 82 25.57 -27.42 8.19
C GLU A 82 24.51 -27.86 7.20
N THR A 83 23.25 -27.53 7.44
CA THR A 83 22.16 -27.89 6.51
C THR A 83 22.00 -26.78 5.48
N VAL A 84 22.04 -27.15 4.20
CA VAL A 84 21.81 -26.22 3.09
C VAL A 84 20.41 -26.41 2.55
N PHE A 85 19.71 -25.30 2.35
CA PHE A 85 18.42 -25.24 1.67
C PHE A 85 18.58 -24.48 0.36
N LEU A 86 18.37 -25.18 -0.76
CA LEU A 86 18.33 -24.58 -2.09
C LEU A 86 16.86 -24.50 -2.54
N PHE A 87 16.35 -23.29 -2.69
CA PHE A 87 14.97 -23.04 -3.10
C PHE A 87 14.85 -23.17 -4.62
N ILE A 88 13.84 -23.91 -5.06
CA ILE A 88 13.44 -24.02 -6.46
C ILE A 88 12.13 -23.25 -6.58
N GLU A 89 12.26 -21.95 -6.81
CA GLU A 89 11.15 -20.99 -6.90
C GLU A 89 11.16 -20.27 -8.26
N PRO A 90 10.00 -19.76 -8.72
CA PRO A 90 9.98 -18.90 -9.91
C PRO A 90 10.84 -17.64 -9.70
N ALA A 91 11.16 -16.97 -10.81
CA ALA A 91 11.92 -15.71 -10.81
C ALA A 91 13.39 -15.82 -10.35
N ASP A 92 13.91 -17.03 -10.09
CA ASP A 92 15.35 -17.29 -10.07
C ASP A 92 15.89 -17.58 -11.49
N PRO A 93 17.01 -16.95 -11.91
CA PRO A 93 17.58 -17.16 -13.23
C PRO A 93 18.08 -18.59 -13.52
N LEU A 94 18.63 -19.32 -12.54
CA LEU A 94 19.11 -20.69 -12.77
C LEU A 94 17.92 -21.65 -12.93
N VAL A 95 16.90 -21.49 -12.08
CA VAL A 95 15.63 -22.21 -12.17
C VAL A 95 14.94 -21.91 -13.50
N GLU A 96 14.89 -20.65 -13.93
CA GLU A 96 14.31 -20.27 -15.22
C GLU A 96 15.07 -20.92 -16.39
N ALA A 97 16.41 -20.93 -16.36
CA ALA A 97 17.23 -21.54 -17.40
C ALA A 97 16.96 -23.05 -17.50
N ALA A 98 16.90 -23.75 -16.37
CA ALA A 98 16.59 -25.16 -16.32
C ALA A 98 15.15 -25.48 -16.76
N ARG A 99 14.19 -24.62 -16.41
CA ARG A 99 12.80 -24.77 -16.84
C ARG A 99 12.66 -24.60 -18.35
N LEU A 100 13.29 -23.57 -18.93
CA LEU A 100 13.30 -23.35 -20.38
C LEU A 100 14.02 -24.47 -21.12
N ALA A 101 15.09 -25.03 -20.56
CA ALA A 101 15.76 -26.20 -21.11
C ALA A 101 14.79 -27.39 -21.23
N GLY A 102 14.01 -27.67 -20.18
CA GLY A 102 12.97 -28.70 -20.22
C GLY A 102 11.83 -28.39 -21.20
N GLU A 103 11.29 -27.16 -21.18
CA GLU A 103 10.18 -26.73 -22.04
C GLU A 103 10.52 -26.73 -23.54
N ARG A 104 11.80 -26.56 -23.90
CA ARG A 104 12.29 -26.50 -25.29
C ARG A 104 13.15 -27.70 -25.69
N GLU A 105 13.23 -28.73 -24.84
CA GLU A 105 14.04 -29.92 -25.06
C GLU A 105 15.53 -29.63 -25.35
N ILE A 106 16.07 -28.58 -24.72
CA ILE A 106 17.49 -28.20 -24.85
C ILE A 106 18.30 -28.97 -23.78
N PRO A 107 19.43 -29.61 -24.13
CA PRO A 107 20.33 -30.23 -23.17
C PRO A 107 20.76 -29.26 -22.05
N LEU A 108 20.51 -29.65 -20.80
CA LEU A 108 20.92 -28.90 -19.60
C LEU A 108 22.10 -29.59 -18.91
N HIS A 109 23.14 -28.83 -18.62
CA HIS A 109 24.32 -29.27 -17.89
C HIS A 109 24.57 -28.41 -16.65
N CYS A 110 24.52 -29.04 -15.48
CA CYS A 110 25.05 -28.46 -14.25
C CYS A 110 26.59 -28.54 -14.31
N ILE A 111 27.30 -27.41 -14.23
CA ILE A 111 28.74 -27.37 -14.49
C ILE A 111 29.60 -27.01 -13.27
N ASP A 112 29.00 -26.75 -12.12
CA ASP A 112 29.74 -26.30 -10.93
C ASP A 112 30.40 -27.47 -10.16
N VAL A 113 31.36 -27.16 -9.29
CA VAL A 113 32.04 -28.14 -8.44
C VAL A 113 31.32 -28.27 -7.11
N ASP A 114 31.06 -29.52 -6.68
CA ASP A 114 30.44 -29.80 -5.38
C ASP A 114 31.46 -29.64 -4.25
N VAL A 115 31.50 -28.45 -3.63
CA VAL A 115 32.42 -28.09 -2.55
C VAL A 115 31.79 -28.25 -1.16
N GLU A 116 32.62 -28.60 -0.16
CA GLU A 116 32.22 -28.65 1.25
C GLU A 116 32.57 -27.33 1.95
N GLY A 117 31.65 -26.79 2.74
CA GLY A 117 31.90 -25.63 3.60
C GLY A 117 32.16 -24.33 2.86
N TYR A 118 31.38 -24.05 1.79
CA TYR A 118 31.45 -22.76 1.10
C TYR A 118 31.12 -21.62 2.07
N PRO A 119 31.99 -20.59 2.21
CA PRO A 119 31.75 -19.48 3.13
C PRO A 119 30.51 -18.68 2.74
N CYS A 120 29.74 -18.26 3.75
CA CYS A 120 28.67 -17.28 3.55
C CYS A 120 29.31 -15.89 3.38
N HIS A 121 29.36 -15.40 2.14
CA HIS A 121 29.85 -14.06 1.82
C HIS A 121 28.67 -13.09 1.67
N GLU A 122 28.66 -12.00 2.46
CA GLU A 122 27.81 -10.84 2.16
C GLU A 122 28.50 -9.96 1.12
N GLU A 123 28.19 -10.18 -0.15
CA GLU A 123 28.65 -9.30 -1.23
C GLU A 123 27.64 -8.16 -1.48
N PRO A 124 28.05 -6.88 -1.39
CA PRO A 124 27.16 -5.76 -1.64
C PRO A 124 26.94 -5.57 -3.16
N PHE A 125 25.99 -6.29 -3.73
CA PHE A 125 25.61 -6.09 -5.13
C PHE A 125 24.77 -4.83 -5.34
N PRO A 126 24.92 -4.13 -6.49
CA PRO A 126 24.01 -3.07 -6.88
C PRO A 126 22.54 -3.54 -6.89
N ASP A 127 21.59 -2.60 -6.80
CA ASP A 127 20.16 -2.94 -6.86
C ASP A 127 19.79 -3.54 -8.23
N SER A 128 19.20 -4.73 -8.24
CA SER A 128 18.85 -5.46 -9.48
C SER A 128 17.92 -4.66 -10.39
N TYR A 129 17.09 -3.77 -9.83
CA TYR A 129 16.20 -2.92 -10.63
C TYR A 129 16.98 -1.96 -11.56
N ALA A 130 18.23 -1.64 -11.26
CA ALA A 130 19.07 -0.82 -12.13
C ALA A 130 19.19 -1.42 -13.53
N VAL A 131 19.25 -2.75 -13.66
CA VAL A 131 19.30 -3.48 -14.94
C VAL A 131 18.17 -3.06 -15.87
N ARG A 132 16.96 -2.83 -15.34
CA ARG A 132 15.80 -2.38 -16.12
C ARG A 132 16.00 -1.01 -16.75
N ARG A 133 16.80 -0.14 -16.11
CA ARG A 133 17.03 1.27 -16.48
C ARG A 133 18.27 1.46 -17.36
N ILE A 134 19.39 0.85 -17.00
CA ILE A 134 20.68 1.06 -17.67
C ILE A 134 21.11 -0.14 -18.53
N GLY A 135 20.43 -1.29 -18.41
CA GLY A 135 20.80 -2.52 -19.10
C GLY A 135 21.88 -3.34 -18.40
N LEU A 136 21.94 -4.62 -18.76
CA LEU A 136 22.87 -5.56 -18.12
C LEU A 136 24.35 -5.22 -18.41
N ALA A 137 24.68 -4.76 -19.62
CA ALA A 137 26.06 -4.42 -19.98
C ALA A 137 26.63 -3.32 -19.07
N SER A 138 25.91 -2.21 -18.93
CA SER A 138 26.32 -1.11 -18.04
C SER A 138 26.32 -1.53 -16.57
N TYR A 139 25.31 -2.31 -16.15
CA TYR A 139 25.26 -2.85 -14.79
C TYR A 139 26.49 -3.72 -14.48
N TYR A 140 26.84 -4.64 -15.37
CA TYR A 140 27.96 -5.55 -15.18
C TYR A 140 29.31 -4.83 -15.24
N ALA A 141 29.45 -3.83 -16.11
CA ALA A 141 30.63 -2.98 -16.15
C ALA A 141 30.87 -2.24 -14.82
N GLU A 142 29.82 -1.69 -14.20
CA GLU A 142 29.94 -1.04 -12.89
C GLU A 142 30.26 -2.04 -11.77
N TYR A 143 29.65 -3.23 -11.79
CA TYR A 143 30.02 -4.31 -10.87
C TYR A 143 31.51 -4.64 -10.97
N ARG A 144 32.03 -4.84 -12.19
CA ARG A 144 33.44 -5.15 -12.43
C ARG A 144 34.40 -4.07 -11.95
N LYS A 145 34.07 -2.79 -12.09
CA LYS A 145 34.91 -1.69 -11.61
C LYS A 145 35.13 -1.74 -10.10
N VAL A 146 34.12 -2.18 -9.35
CA VAL A 146 34.15 -2.20 -7.88
C VAL A 146 34.69 -3.52 -7.35
N PHE A 147 34.25 -4.65 -7.91
CA PHE A 147 34.51 -5.99 -7.36
C PHE A 147 35.46 -6.85 -8.20
N GLY A 148 35.84 -6.41 -9.41
CA GLY A 148 36.68 -7.20 -10.31
C GLY A 148 38.07 -7.52 -9.77
N ASN A 149 38.59 -6.70 -8.85
CA ASN A 149 39.91 -6.87 -8.23
C ASN A 149 39.87 -7.58 -6.86
N SER A 150 38.69 -8.03 -6.41
CA SER A 150 38.57 -8.78 -5.16
C SER A 150 39.33 -10.11 -5.27
N ALA A 151 40.19 -10.40 -4.29
CA ALA A 151 40.93 -11.67 -4.25
C ALA A 151 39.93 -12.83 -4.08
N PRO A 152 39.91 -13.81 -5.00
CA PRO A 152 38.96 -14.92 -4.91
C PRO A 152 39.30 -15.85 -3.76
N GLY A 153 38.27 -16.44 -3.16
CA GLY A 153 38.43 -17.53 -2.19
C GLY A 153 39.05 -18.77 -2.85
N ARG A 154 39.60 -19.67 -2.03
CA ARG A 154 40.16 -20.94 -2.52
C ARG A 154 39.08 -21.78 -3.20
N GLU A 155 37.88 -21.78 -2.64
CA GLU A 155 36.70 -22.49 -3.11
C GLU A 155 36.26 -21.95 -4.48
N ASP A 156 36.25 -20.62 -4.67
CA ASP A 156 35.92 -20.01 -5.97
C ASP A 156 36.92 -20.38 -7.06
N LEU A 157 38.22 -20.36 -6.77
CA LEU A 157 39.24 -20.77 -7.72
C LEU A 157 39.06 -22.22 -8.18
N LEU A 158 38.66 -23.11 -7.26
CA LEU A 158 38.37 -24.51 -7.58
C LEU A 158 37.11 -24.63 -8.45
N ARG A 159 36.03 -23.94 -8.06
CA ARG A 159 34.74 -23.92 -8.79
C ARG A 159 34.93 -23.39 -10.21
N GLU A 160 35.61 -22.26 -10.36
CA GLU A 160 35.83 -21.61 -11.66
C GLU A 160 36.67 -22.46 -12.62
N LYS A 161 37.72 -23.13 -12.12
CA LYS A 161 38.52 -24.06 -12.93
C LYS A 161 37.71 -25.30 -13.33
N GLY A 162 36.92 -25.86 -12.42
CA GLY A 162 36.06 -27.00 -12.71
C GLY A 162 34.92 -26.67 -13.68
N MET A 163 34.29 -25.50 -13.52
CA MET A 163 33.31 -24.97 -14.47
C MET A 163 33.94 -24.76 -15.86
N ALA A 164 35.14 -24.17 -15.93
CA ALA A 164 35.85 -23.96 -17.19
C ALA A 164 36.19 -25.29 -17.89
N PHE A 165 36.68 -26.30 -17.14
CA PHE A 165 36.92 -27.65 -17.67
C PHE A 165 35.67 -28.24 -18.33
N ARG A 166 34.52 -28.19 -17.64
CA ARG A 166 33.27 -28.72 -18.19
C ARG A 166 32.76 -27.93 -19.38
N LEU A 167 32.91 -26.61 -19.37
CA LEU A 167 32.61 -25.79 -20.54
C LEU A 167 33.48 -26.14 -21.74
N GLN A 168 34.77 -26.45 -21.55
CA GLN A 168 35.63 -26.94 -22.63
C GLN A 168 35.14 -28.28 -23.20
N GLN A 169 34.64 -29.18 -22.36
CA GLN A 169 34.04 -30.43 -22.82
C GLN A 169 32.74 -30.20 -23.60
N LEU A 170 31.88 -29.27 -23.14
CA LEU A 170 30.65 -28.92 -23.85
C LEU A 170 30.96 -28.23 -25.18
N ALA A 171 31.99 -27.39 -25.24
CA ALA A 171 32.43 -26.70 -26.45
C ALA A 171 32.91 -27.64 -27.57
N GLN A 172 33.25 -28.89 -27.24
CA GLN A 172 33.56 -29.93 -28.24
C GLN A 172 32.31 -30.55 -28.87
N ARG A 173 31.13 -30.36 -28.26
CA ARG A 173 29.88 -31.04 -28.60
C ARG A 173 28.78 -30.09 -29.08
N PHE A 174 28.87 -28.82 -28.73
CA PHE A 174 27.83 -27.80 -28.92
C PHE A 174 28.42 -26.51 -29.47
N GLU A 175 27.67 -25.82 -30.32
CA GLU A 175 28.12 -24.61 -31.01
C GLU A 175 27.60 -23.32 -30.36
N ARG A 176 26.48 -23.39 -29.63
CA ARG A 176 25.78 -22.23 -29.05
C ARG A 176 25.37 -22.52 -27.60
N ILE A 177 26.36 -22.48 -26.72
CA ILE A 177 26.15 -22.76 -25.29
C ILE A 177 25.70 -21.49 -24.58
N LEU A 178 24.49 -21.48 -24.00
CA LEU A 178 24.10 -20.44 -23.05
C LEU A 178 24.61 -20.81 -21.66
N LEU A 179 25.53 -20.02 -21.12
CA LEU A 179 25.96 -20.14 -19.73
C LEU A 179 25.17 -19.14 -18.86
N VAL A 180 24.53 -19.61 -17.80
CA VAL A 180 23.93 -18.76 -16.76
C VAL A 180 24.68 -18.96 -15.46
N CYS A 181 25.42 -17.94 -15.03
CA CYS A 181 26.25 -18.00 -13.83
C CYS A 181 26.24 -16.67 -13.07
N GLY A 182 26.53 -16.75 -11.78
CA GLY A 182 26.80 -15.63 -10.89
C GLY A 182 27.86 -14.71 -11.50
N MET A 183 27.57 -13.42 -11.47
CA MET A 183 28.44 -12.41 -12.12
C MET A 183 29.85 -12.32 -11.53
N ALA A 184 30.02 -12.77 -10.28
CA ALA A 184 31.32 -12.85 -9.59
C ALA A 184 32.30 -13.80 -10.26
N HIS A 185 31.81 -14.86 -10.92
CA HIS A 185 32.64 -15.92 -11.50
C HIS A 185 33.02 -15.68 -12.96
N LEU A 186 32.27 -14.84 -13.68
CA LEU A 186 32.33 -14.79 -15.14
C LEU A 186 33.70 -14.38 -15.71
N GLU A 187 34.38 -13.36 -15.17
CA GLU A 187 35.68 -12.93 -15.73
C GLU A 187 36.74 -14.02 -15.59
N ARG A 188 36.88 -14.61 -14.39
CA ARG A 188 37.85 -15.68 -14.14
C ARG A 188 37.48 -16.97 -14.87
N LEU A 189 36.19 -17.25 -15.04
CA LEU A 189 35.74 -18.37 -15.84
C LEU A 189 36.13 -18.22 -17.31
N LYS A 190 36.02 -17.00 -17.87
CA LYS A 190 36.47 -16.68 -19.23
C LYS A 190 37.99 -16.83 -19.37
N GLU A 191 38.76 -16.36 -18.39
CA GLU A 191 40.23 -16.53 -18.35
C GLU A 191 40.62 -18.01 -18.28
N ASN A 192 40.02 -18.77 -17.37
CA ASN A 192 40.27 -20.19 -17.21
C ASN A 192 39.83 -20.99 -18.47
N PHE A 193 38.75 -20.59 -19.14
CA PHE A 193 38.30 -21.27 -20.36
C PHE A 193 39.32 -21.18 -21.50
N ALA A 194 40.11 -20.10 -21.58
CA ALA A 194 41.13 -19.92 -22.61
C ALA A 194 42.35 -20.86 -22.45
N LEU A 195 42.53 -21.46 -21.27
CA LEU A 195 43.65 -22.34 -20.94
C LEU A 195 43.16 -23.77 -20.70
N PRO A 196 43.87 -24.81 -21.16
CA PRO A 196 43.50 -26.19 -20.85
C PRO A 196 43.35 -26.39 -19.33
N GLN A 197 42.16 -26.80 -18.89
CA GLN A 197 41.91 -27.09 -17.47
C GLN A 197 42.06 -28.58 -17.19
N ALA A 198 42.54 -28.91 -15.99
CA ALA A 198 42.53 -30.29 -15.51
C ALA A 198 41.12 -30.67 -15.03
N ALA A 199 40.79 -31.97 -15.11
CA ALA A 199 39.57 -32.48 -14.51
C ALA A 199 39.55 -32.19 -13.00
N PRO A 200 38.46 -31.62 -12.45
CA PRO A 200 38.39 -31.29 -11.03
C PRO A 200 38.39 -32.55 -10.16
N LEU A 201 39.17 -32.55 -9.08
CA LEU A 201 39.08 -33.56 -8.03
C LEU A 201 37.89 -33.24 -7.12
N GLU A 202 36.75 -33.83 -7.43
CA GLU A 202 35.47 -33.48 -6.81
C GLU A 202 34.64 -34.70 -6.41
N ARG A 203 33.54 -34.42 -5.72
CA ARG A 203 32.54 -35.44 -5.41
C ARG A 203 31.65 -35.69 -6.63
N VAL A 204 31.60 -36.93 -7.09
CA VAL A 204 30.76 -37.36 -8.22
C VAL A 204 29.34 -37.76 -7.78
N LYS A 205 29.16 -38.11 -6.49
CA LYS A 205 27.86 -38.49 -5.92
C LYS A 205 27.72 -37.95 -4.51
N ARG A 206 26.58 -37.33 -4.21
CA ARG A 206 26.20 -36.86 -2.86
C ARG A 206 25.01 -37.66 -2.35
N SER A 207 25.13 -38.19 -1.14
CA SER A 207 24.06 -38.86 -0.40
C SER A 207 23.31 -37.85 0.47
N GLY A 208 22.10 -38.23 0.93
CA GLY A 208 21.31 -37.38 1.85
C GLY A 208 20.68 -36.15 1.19
N ILE A 209 20.52 -36.15 -0.14
CA ILE A 209 19.75 -35.11 -0.83
C ILE A 209 18.27 -35.49 -0.75
N SER A 210 17.47 -34.58 -0.20
CA SER A 210 16.03 -34.74 -0.12
C SER A 210 15.34 -33.54 -0.75
N LEU A 211 14.32 -33.81 -1.56
CA LEU A 211 13.47 -32.79 -2.19
C LEU A 211 12.15 -32.72 -1.44
N TYR A 212 11.79 -31.54 -0.96
CA TYR A 212 10.60 -31.28 -0.18
C TYR A 212 9.65 -30.33 -0.90
N ASN A 213 8.36 -30.47 -0.61
CA ASN A 213 7.37 -29.45 -0.83
C ASN A 213 7.50 -28.36 0.25
N LEU A 214 7.54 -27.07 -0.12
CA LEU A 214 7.58 -26.01 0.89
C LEU A 214 6.18 -25.80 1.49
N HIS A 215 6.07 -25.66 2.81
CA HIS A 215 4.78 -25.36 3.41
C HIS A 215 4.23 -23.99 2.95
N PRO A 216 2.92 -23.83 2.64
CA PRO A 216 2.34 -22.55 2.20
C PRO A 216 2.62 -21.38 3.17
N GLU A 217 2.54 -21.61 4.49
CA GLU A 217 2.88 -20.56 5.47
C GLU A 217 4.36 -20.16 5.42
N SER A 218 5.27 -21.08 5.10
CA SER A 218 6.70 -20.74 4.93
C SER A 218 6.93 -19.86 3.71
N CYS A 219 6.18 -20.05 2.62
CA CYS A 219 6.27 -19.21 1.40
C CYS A 219 6.03 -17.72 1.69
N ARG A 220 5.37 -17.39 2.80
CA ARG A 220 5.08 -16.01 3.18
C ARG A 220 6.30 -15.29 3.76
N GLU A 221 7.29 -16.03 4.22
CA GLU A 221 8.41 -15.51 5.01
C GLU A 221 9.79 -15.79 4.41
N VAL A 222 9.96 -16.90 3.70
CA VAL A 222 11.29 -17.42 3.34
C VAL A 222 11.68 -17.29 1.88
N LEU A 223 10.75 -16.92 0.99
CA LEU A 223 11.06 -16.73 -0.44
C LEU A 223 11.97 -15.51 -0.63
N ALA A 224 12.91 -15.62 -1.56
CA ALA A 224 13.87 -14.56 -1.80
C ALA A 224 13.25 -13.37 -2.57
N GLU A 225 12.34 -13.65 -3.50
CA GLU A 225 11.36 -12.68 -3.97
C GLU A 225 10.01 -12.92 -3.30
N TYR A 226 9.37 -11.85 -2.84
CA TYR A 226 8.08 -11.98 -2.15
C TYR A 226 7.02 -12.56 -3.09
N ALA A 227 6.16 -13.44 -2.55
CA ALA A 227 5.23 -14.28 -3.30
C ALA A 227 4.42 -13.54 -4.38
N PHE A 228 3.93 -12.33 -4.10
CA PHE A 228 3.20 -11.54 -5.08
C PHE A 228 4.04 -11.23 -6.33
N LEU A 229 5.32 -10.89 -6.18
CA LEU A 229 6.19 -10.62 -7.33
C LEU A 229 6.46 -11.90 -8.14
N SER A 230 6.73 -13.01 -7.45
CA SER A 230 6.96 -14.31 -8.08
C SER A 230 5.72 -14.82 -8.82
N ALA A 231 4.53 -14.61 -8.25
CA ALA A 231 3.27 -14.96 -8.90
C ALA A 231 2.98 -14.12 -10.14
N LEU A 232 3.25 -12.81 -10.09
CA LEU A 232 3.13 -11.96 -11.28
C LEU A 232 4.12 -12.36 -12.37
N TYR A 233 5.33 -12.76 -12.01
CA TYR A 233 6.32 -13.26 -12.96
C TYR A 233 5.81 -14.55 -13.63
N GLU A 234 5.33 -15.50 -12.83
CA GLU A 234 4.80 -16.78 -13.32
C GLU A 234 3.59 -16.58 -14.26
N MET A 235 2.60 -15.79 -13.86
CA MET A 235 1.43 -15.47 -14.68
C MET A 235 1.81 -14.87 -16.03
N ARG A 236 2.85 -14.04 -16.06
CA ARG A 236 3.33 -13.37 -17.28
C ARG A 236 4.23 -14.22 -18.16
N ARG A 237 4.53 -15.47 -17.79
CA ARG A 237 5.22 -16.41 -18.68
C ARG A 237 4.36 -16.78 -19.90
N GLY A 238 3.05 -16.78 -19.74
CA GLY A 238 2.08 -17.18 -20.77
C GLY A 238 1.03 -16.09 -21.06
N PRO A 239 0.07 -16.38 -21.94
CA PRO A 239 -1.06 -15.50 -22.17
C PRO A 239 -1.87 -15.35 -20.89
N LEU A 240 -2.22 -14.10 -20.55
CA LEU A 240 -3.06 -13.83 -19.39
C LEU A 240 -4.52 -14.12 -19.72
N PRO A 241 -5.28 -14.75 -18.82
CA PRO A 241 -6.73 -14.83 -18.96
C PRO A 241 -7.36 -13.42 -18.89
N PRO A 242 -8.65 -13.28 -19.29
CA PRO A 242 -9.34 -12.00 -19.29
C PRO A 242 -9.21 -11.25 -17.96
N GLU A 243 -9.05 -9.91 -18.03
CA GLU A 243 -8.88 -9.11 -16.83
C GLU A 243 -10.15 -9.18 -15.95
N PRO A 244 -10.02 -9.53 -14.66
CA PRO A 244 -11.16 -9.59 -13.75
C PRO A 244 -11.77 -8.21 -13.49
N SER A 245 -13.10 -8.15 -13.33
CA SER A 245 -13.81 -6.90 -13.05
C SER A 245 -13.36 -6.21 -11.75
N GLU A 246 -13.31 -4.87 -11.80
CA GLU A 246 -13.11 -4.03 -10.61
C GLU A 246 -14.31 -4.03 -9.65
N THR A 247 -15.51 -4.41 -10.12
CA THR A 247 -16.75 -4.46 -9.33
C THR A 247 -17.06 -5.86 -8.77
N GLY A 248 -16.21 -6.86 -9.02
CA GLY A 248 -16.42 -8.24 -8.57
C GLY A 248 -16.33 -8.45 -7.05
N ALA A 249 -16.49 -9.72 -6.64
CA ALA A 249 -16.54 -10.17 -5.25
C ALA A 249 -15.44 -9.60 -4.35
N THR A 250 -15.77 -9.40 -3.08
CA THR A 250 -14.96 -8.63 -2.13
C THR A 250 -14.74 -9.43 -0.84
N LEU A 251 -13.67 -9.14 -0.10
CA LEU A 251 -13.42 -9.74 1.24
C LEU A 251 -14.40 -9.23 2.31
N ARG A 252 -15.45 -8.52 1.91
CA ARG A 252 -16.42 -7.88 2.79
C ARG A 252 -17.32 -8.94 3.40
N LYS A 253 -17.25 -9.10 4.73
CA LYS A 253 -18.14 -9.98 5.50
C LYS A 253 -19.51 -9.37 5.80
N SER A 254 -19.82 -8.17 5.26
CA SER A 254 -21.06 -7.42 5.55
C SER A 254 -21.70 -6.92 4.26
N TRP A 255 -22.89 -7.45 3.96
CA TRP A 255 -23.65 -7.18 2.75
C TRP A 255 -24.71 -6.09 3.01
N ASN A 256 -25.03 -5.26 2.01
CA ASN A 256 -26.21 -4.40 2.08
C ASN A 256 -27.48 -5.17 1.67
N ALA A 257 -28.66 -4.62 1.97
CA ALA A 257 -29.94 -5.28 1.70
C ALA A 257 -30.14 -5.57 0.18
N PHE A 258 -29.68 -4.67 -0.69
CA PHE A 258 -29.75 -4.84 -2.14
C PHE A 258 -28.85 -5.97 -2.67
N GLU A 259 -27.65 -6.17 -2.12
CA GLU A 259 -26.73 -7.29 -2.45
C GLU A 259 -27.30 -8.64 -2.01
N LEU A 260 -28.05 -8.68 -0.91
CA LEU A 260 -28.76 -9.87 -0.45
C LEU A 260 -29.95 -10.23 -1.35
N ILE A 261 -30.62 -9.22 -1.91
CA ILE A 261 -31.79 -9.38 -2.81
C ILE A 261 -31.37 -9.75 -4.24
N ALA A 262 -30.24 -9.21 -4.73
CA ALA A 262 -29.81 -9.39 -6.13
C ALA A 262 -29.13 -10.74 -6.44
N GLY A 263 -28.83 -11.57 -5.44
CA GLY A 263 -28.30 -12.92 -5.71
C GLY A 263 -27.35 -13.46 -4.65
N GLY A 264 -27.85 -13.68 -3.43
CA GLY A 264 -27.31 -14.65 -2.49
C GLY A 264 -25.93 -14.38 -1.89
N LYS A 265 -25.71 -14.89 -0.67
CA LYS A 265 -24.38 -14.95 -0.05
C LYS A 265 -23.44 -15.79 -0.92
N GLN A 266 -22.68 -15.18 -1.82
CA GLN A 266 -21.49 -15.83 -2.37
C GLN A 266 -20.32 -15.45 -1.47
N GLU A 267 -20.08 -16.25 -0.42
CA GLU A 267 -18.80 -16.24 0.27
C GLU A 267 -17.74 -16.74 -0.72
N VAL A 268 -17.11 -15.80 -1.43
CA VAL A 268 -15.99 -16.12 -2.29
C VAL A 268 -14.77 -16.35 -1.40
N PRO A 269 -14.06 -17.49 -1.53
CA PRO A 269 -12.86 -17.76 -0.75
C PRO A 269 -11.85 -16.62 -0.84
N GLU A 270 -11.16 -16.32 0.27
CA GLU A 270 -10.18 -15.24 0.31
C GLU A 270 -9.07 -15.43 -0.74
N GLU A 271 -8.61 -16.67 -0.92
CA GLU A 271 -7.59 -17.05 -1.89
C GLU A 271 -8.00 -16.67 -3.32
N GLU A 272 -9.27 -16.88 -3.68
CA GLU A 272 -9.80 -16.50 -4.98
C GLU A 272 -9.75 -14.98 -5.15
N ILE A 273 -10.14 -14.21 -4.14
CA ILE A 273 -10.10 -12.74 -4.21
C ILE A 273 -8.67 -12.22 -4.36
N LEU A 274 -7.72 -12.80 -3.64
CA LEU A 274 -6.29 -12.45 -3.75
C LEU A 274 -5.71 -12.86 -5.10
N PHE A 275 -6.10 -14.02 -5.64
CA PHE A 275 -5.72 -14.48 -6.98
C PHE A 275 -6.24 -13.53 -8.06
N GLN A 276 -7.51 -13.13 -7.98
CA GLN A 276 -8.09 -12.15 -8.90
C GLN A 276 -7.38 -10.78 -8.82
N ALA A 277 -6.86 -10.39 -7.65
CA ALA A 277 -6.04 -9.20 -7.49
C ALA A 277 -4.65 -9.31 -8.13
N GLN A 278 -4.03 -10.48 -8.03
CA GLN A 278 -2.78 -10.78 -8.75
C GLN A 278 -3.00 -10.76 -10.26
N LEU A 279 -4.07 -11.38 -10.75
CA LEU A 279 -4.39 -11.44 -12.18
C LEU A 279 -4.65 -10.05 -12.77
N ARG A 280 -5.46 -9.21 -12.11
CA ARG A 280 -5.58 -7.79 -12.50
C ARG A 280 -4.22 -7.11 -12.51
N SER A 281 -3.42 -7.32 -11.48
CA SER A 281 -2.10 -6.73 -11.41
C SER A 281 -1.20 -7.15 -12.58
N ALA A 282 -1.22 -8.42 -12.99
CA ALA A 282 -0.41 -8.97 -14.08
C ALA A 282 -0.63 -8.26 -15.43
N HIS A 283 -1.86 -7.81 -15.70
CA HIS A 283 -2.20 -7.02 -16.89
C HIS A 283 -1.50 -5.64 -16.93
N HIS A 284 -1.17 -5.06 -15.77
CA HIS A 284 -0.72 -3.66 -15.67
C HIS A 284 0.76 -3.48 -15.29
N VAL A 285 1.50 -4.57 -15.09
CA VAL A 285 2.89 -4.57 -14.58
C VAL A 285 3.98 -4.60 -15.66
N GLY A 286 3.60 -4.40 -16.92
CA GLY A 286 4.52 -4.30 -18.06
C GLY A 286 3.73 -4.18 -19.36
N ARG A 287 4.29 -3.54 -20.39
CA ARG A 287 3.65 -3.53 -21.73
C ARG A 287 3.66 -4.95 -22.31
N ALA A 288 2.81 -5.22 -23.30
CA ALA A 288 2.87 -6.46 -24.06
C ALA A 288 4.27 -6.60 -24.70
N GLY A 289 4.87 -7.79 -24.63
CA GLY A 289 6.25 -8.05 -25.10
C GLY A 289 7.36 -7.49 -24.20
N GLU A 290 7.05 -6.67 -23.20
CA GLU A 290 8.03 -6.27 -22.18
C GLU A 290 7.96 -7.20 -20.96
N GLY A 291 9.12 -7.54 -20.41
CA GLY A 291 9.20 -8.22 -19.11
C GLY A 291 8.63 -7.39 -17.96
N LEU A 292 8.29 -8.06 -16.86
CA LEU A 292 7.72 -7.51 -15.63
C LEU A 292 8.54 -6.32 -15.09
N ASP A 293 7.86 -5.27 -14.64
CA ASP A 293 8.47 -4.08 -14.02
C ASP A 293 8.16 -4.06 -12.52
N ARG A 294 9.20 -4.26 -11.69
CA ARG A 294 9.10 -4.25 -10.23
C ARG A 294 8.47 -2.97 -9.68
N GLN A 295 8.80 -1.81 -10.24
CA GLN A 295 8.23 -0.54 -9.79
C GLN A 295 6.71 -0.48 -10.05
N ARG A 296 6.25 -1.04 -11.16
CA ARG A 296 4.81 -1.17 -11.44
C ARG A 296 4.16 -2.21 -10.55
N ALA A 297 4.84 -3.32 -10.26
CA ALA A 297 4.34 -4.34 -9.33
C ALA A 297 4.08 -3.76 -7.94
N VAL A 298 5.00 -2.94 -7.41
CA VAL A 298 4.80 -2.23 -6.13
C VAL A 298 3.59 -1.29 -6.19
N LEU A 299 3.40 -0.56 -7.29
CA LEU A 299 2.22 0.30 -7.47
C LEU A 299 0.92 -0.50 -7.50
N ARG A 300 0.91 -1.65 -8.20
CA ARG A 300 -0.26 -2.51 -8.29
C ARG A 300 -0.60 -3.16 -6.95
N LEU A 301 0.41 -3.68 -6.24
CA LEU A 301 0.25 -4.20 -4.89
C LEU A 301 -0.41 -3.17 -3.95
N PHE A 302 0.06 -1.92 -3.96
CA PHE A 302 -0.55 -0.85 -3.18
C PHE A 302 -2.02 -0.59 -3.57
N ARG A 303 -2.33 -0.57 -4.88
CA ARG A 303 -3.68 -0.30 -5.38
C ARG A 303 -4.67 -1.40 -5.01
N GLU A 304 -4.29 -2.65 -5.21
CA GLU A 304 -5.14 -3.79 -4.85
C GLU A 304 -5.30 -3.91 -3.33
N ALA A 305 -4.23 -3.71 -2.55
CA ALA A 305 -4.32 -3.64 -1.09
C ALA A 305 -5.25 -2.49 -0.63
N SER A 306 -5.20 -1.33 -1.28
CA SER A 306 -6.13 -0.21 -1.00
C SER A 306 -7.58 -0.56 -1.32
N ARG A 307 -7.81 -1.34 -2.38
CA ARG A 307 -9.15 -1.84 -2.73
C ARG A 307 -9.67 -2.78 -1.66
N HIS A 308 -8.88 -3.80 -1.27
CA HIS A 308 -9.27 -4.73 -0.21
C HIS A 308 -9.49 -4.01 1.13
N TYR A 309 -8.60 -3.10 1.50
CA TYR A 309 -8.76 -2.27 2.69
C TYR A 309 -10.07 -1.49 2.68
N ARG A 310 -10.42 -0.82 1.57
CA ARG A 310 -11.68 -0.09 1.44
C ARG A 310 -12.89 -1.02 1.52
N GLN A 311 -12.82 -2.20 0.92
CA GLN A 311 -13.89 -3.18 0.96
C GLN A 311 -14.14 -3.70 2.39
N GLU A 312 -13.08 -3.96 3.15
CA GLU A 312 -13.17 -4.52 4.50
C GLU A 312 -13.53 -3.47 5.56
N THR A 313 -12.90 -2.30 5.50
CA THR A 313 -13.07 -1.24 6.50
C THR A 313 -14.18 -0.25 6.15
N GLY A 314 -14.51 -0.13 4.86
CA GLY A 314 -15.33 0.96 4.32
C GLY A 314 -14.57 2.27 4.12
N GLU A 315 -13.31 2.36 4.57
CA GLU A 315 -12.51 3.59 4.52
C GLU A 315 -11.68 3.66 3.24
N PRO A 316 -11.77 4.74 2.45
CA PRO A 316 -10.92 4.89 1.28
C PRO A 316 -9.49 5.27 1.68
N VAL A 317 -8.51 4.77 0.93
CA VAL A 317 -7.13 5.29 1.03
C VAL A 317 -7.06 6.66 0.33
N HIS A 318 -6.75 7.70 1.10
CA HIS A 318 -6.65 9.06 0.58
C HIS A 318 -5.38 9.30 -0.23
N LEU A 319 -5.42 10.28 -1.15
CA LEU A 319 -4.26 10.62 -1.99
C LEU A 319 -3.02 11.03 -1.17
N TRP A 320 -3.21 11.69 -0.03
CA TRP A 320 -2.09 12.08 0.84
C TRP A 320 -1.44 10.88 1.52
N GLN A 321 -2.20 9.85 1.92
CA GLN A 321 -1.68 8.59 2.46
C GLN A 321 -0.87 7.85 1.41
N LYS A 322 -1.40 7.76 0.17
CA LYS A 322 -0.65 7.22 -0.97
C LYS A 322 0.67 7.96 -1.19
N ARG A 323 0.65 9.30 -1.20
CA ARG A 323 1.87 10.12 -1.36
C ARG A 323 2.84 9.94 -0.20
N ALA A 324 2.36 9.77 1.02
CA ALA A 324 3.18 9.50 2.18
C ALA A 324 3.86 8.13 2.06
N PHE A 325 3.09 7.08 1.73
CA PHE A 325 3.60 5.72 1.51
C PHE A 325 4.75 5.68 0.50
N PHE A 326 4.53 6.17 -0.73
CA PHE A 326 5.56 6.10 -1.78
C PHE A 326 6.77 6.99 -1.51
N ARG A 327 6.59 8.09 -0.76
CA ARG A 327 7.71 8.93 -0.35
C ARG A 327 8.54 8.25 0.74
N PHE A 328 7.87 7.64 1.71
CA PHE A 328 8.51 6.90 2.79
C PHE A 328 9.29 5.71 2.24
N THR A 329 8.67 4.86 1.42
CA THR A 329 9.34 3.68 0.84
C THR A 329 10.52 4.06 -0.04
N ARG A 330 10.39 5.09 -0.89
CA ARG A 330 11.50 5.63 -1.68
C ARG A 330 12.65 6.11 -0.80
N ASN A 331 12.36 6.90 0.24
CA ASN A 331 13.39 7.42 1.14
C ASN A 331 14.05 6.28 1.93
N TYR A 332 13.29 5.28 2.35
CA TYR A 332 13.83 4.13 3.08
C TYR A 332 14.78 3.32 2.18
N ALA A 333 14.36 3.02 0.95
CA ALA A 333 15.23 2.37 -0.05
C ALA A 333 16.54 3.16 -0.24
N LEU A 334 16.43 4.49 -0.42
CA LEU A 334 17.59 5.37 -0.62
C LEU A 334 18.56 5.35 0.56
N VAL A 335 18.06 5.41 1.80
CA VAL A 335 18.89 5.35 3.02
C VAL A 335 19.61 4.00 3.14
N THR A 336 19.02 2.92 2.60
CA THR A 336 19.64 1.59 2.54
C THR A 336 20.47 1.34 1.27
N GLY A 337 20.76 2.38 0.47
CA GLY A 337 21.55 2.24 -0.76
C GLY A 337 20.84 1.46 -1.88
N ARG A 338 19.51 1.40 -1.86
CA ARG A 338 18.66 0.70 -2.84
C ARG A 338 17.84 1.69 -3.66
N LEU A 339 17.48 1.30 -4.88
CA LEU A 339 16.60 2.07 -5.76
C LEU A 339 15.12 1.80 -5.46
N LEU A 340 14.80 0.56 -5.08
CA LEU A 340 13.45 0.15 -4.73
C LEU A 340 13.39 -0.48 -3.33
N PRO A 341 12.23 -0.38 -2.65
CA PRO A 341 12.08 -0.92 -1.31
C PRO A 341 11.94 -2.44 -1.33
N ASP A 342 12.41 -3.09 -0.26
CA ASP A 342 12.08 -4.49 0.01
C ASP A 342 10.68 -4.65 0.64
N LEU A 343 10.21 -5.89 0.81
CA LEU A 343 8.89 -6.17 1.40
C LEU A 343 8.75 -5.61 2.81
N PHE A 344 9.77 -5.75 3.66
CA PHE A 344 9.74 -5.26 5.03
C PHE A 344 9.58 -3.73 5.06
N GLN A 345 10.35 -3.02 4.23
CA GLN A 345 10.28 -1.56 4.10
C GLN A 345 8.90 -1.11 3.60
N MET A 346 8.30 -1.84 2.65
CA MET A 346 6.93 -1.59 2.21
C MET A 346 5.90 -1.80 3.32
N LEU A 347 6.01 -2.88 4.10
CA LEU A 347 5.10 -3.16 5.22
C LEU A 347 5.25 -2.15 6.36
N ALA A 348 6.48 -1.75 6.68
CA ALA A 348 6.75 -0.69 7.65
C ALA A 348 6.14 0.65 7.21
N ALA A 349 6.25 1.00 5.92
CA ALA A 349 5.63 2.19 5.37
C ALA A 349 4.10 2.11 5.36
N ALA A 350 3.52 0.94 5.02
CA ALA A 350 2.09 0.69 5.06
C ALA A 350 1.53 0.93 6.46
N ARG A 351 2.18 0.36 7.49
CA ARG A 351 1.79 0.53 8.89
C ARG A 351 2.00 1.95 9.39
N GLY A 352 3.11 2.60 9.02
CA GLY A 352 3.47 3.94 9.51
C GLY A 352 2.71 5.08 8.85
N CYS A 353 2.35 4.96 7.58
CA CYS A 353 1.66 6.02 6.82
C CYS A 353 0.13 5.88 6.80
N LEU A 354 -0.40 4.69 7.11
CA LEU A 354 -1.83 4.40 7.13
C LEU A 354 -2.23 3.87 8.51
N ASP A 355 -2.42 2.57 8.64
CA ASP A 355 -2.74 1.88 9.89
C ASP A 355 -2.39 0.38 9.81
N ASP A 356 -2.59 -0.33 10.93
CA ASP A 356 -2.36 -1.78 11.02
C ASP A 356 -3.30 -2.61 10.13
N ASN A 357 -4.52 -2.14 9.84
CA ASN A 357 -5.48 -2.87 9.00
C ASN A 357 -5.05 -2.84 7.53
N PHE A 358 -4.63 -1.68 7.03
CA PHE A 358 -4.07 -1.55 5.70
C PHE A 358 -2.77 -2.34 5.58
N ALA A 359 -1.88 -2.28 6.57
CA ALA A 359 -0.65 -3.04 6.58
C ALA A 359 -0.91 -4.56 6.53
N TYR A 360 -1.93 -5.04 7.23
CA TYR A 360 -2.32 -6.45 7.19
C TYR A 360 -2.94 -6.86 5.83
N ALA A 361 -3.81 -6.03 5.25
CA ALA A 361 -4.32 -6.28 3.89
C ALA A 361 -3.19 -6.30 2.84
N PHE A 362 -2.22 -5.40 2.97
CA PHE A 362 -1.02 -5.36 2.14
C PHE A 362 -0.18 -6.63 2.33
N PHE A 363 0.07 -7.05 3.56
CA PHE A 363 0.81 -8.28 3.90
C PHE A 363 0.18 -9.52 3.29
N ARG A 364 -1.14 -9.71 3.47
CA ARG A 364 -1.85 -10.87 2.93
C ARG A 364 -1.69 -10.97 1.42
N LEU A 365 -1.90 -9.89 0.68
CA LEU A 365 -1.74 -9.89 -0.77
C LEU A 365 -0.26 -10.04 -1.19
N ALA A 366 0.67 -9.39 -0.50
CA ALA A 366 2.10 -9.44 -0.84
C ALA A 366 2.71 -10.84 -0.65
N THR A 367 2.16 -11.61 0.29
CA THR A 367 2.65 -12.95 0.67
C THR A 367 1.81 -14.09 0.13
N PHE A 368 0.72 -13.80 -0.60
CA PHE A 368 -0.13 -14.82 -1.18
C PHE A 368 0.53 -15.47 -2.40
N TYR A 369 0.62 -16.79 -2.41
CA TYR A 369 1.10 -17.59 -3.54
C TYR A 369 0.07 -18.65 -3.92
N PRO A 370 -0.58 -18.57 -5.09
CA PRO A 370 -1.82 -19.30 -5.34
C PRO A 370 -1.62 -20.81 -5.64
N TRP A 371 -0.42 -21.22 -6.06
CA TRP A 371 -0.19 -22.61 -6.45
C TRP A 371 0.31 -23.50 -5.31
N GLN A 372 0.74 -22.94 -4.18
CA GLN A 372 1.32 -23.76 -3.11
C GLN A 372 0.25 -24.42 -2.25
N LYS A 373 0.37 -25.74 -2.08
CA LYS A 373 -0.51 -26.54 -1.23
C LYS A 373 0.30 -27.27 -0.17
N SER A 374 -0.34 -27.57 0.96
CA SER A 374 0.27 -28.37 2.04
C SER A 374 0.32 -29.86 1.68
N ASP A 375 -0.70 -30.33 0.95
CA ASP A 375 -0.81 -31.69 0.43
C ASP A 375 -0.18 -31.75 -0.96
N ALA A 376 0.85 -32.59 -1.11
CA ALA A 376 1.66 -32.72 -2.31
C ALA A 376 2.34 -34.10 -2.37
N ASP A 377 2.77 -34.51 -3.56
CA ASP A 377 3.45 -35.80 -3.79
C ASP A 377 4.82 -35.92 -3.09
N LEU A 378 5.37 -34.80 -2.61
CA LEU A 378 6.62 -34.75 -1.88
C LEU A 378 6.36 -34.47 -0.40
N PRO A 379 7.23 -34.96 0.51
CA PRO A 379 7.14 -34.61 1.92
C PRO A 379 7.18 -33.09 2.08
N THR A 380 6.30 -32.55 2.91
CA THR A 380 6.22 -31.11 3.18
C THR A 380 7.19 -30.71 4.30
N ILE A 381 7.97 -29.66 4.07
CA ILE A 381 8.87 -29.04 5.05
C ILE A 381 8.38 -27.64 5.43
N SER A 382 8.38 -27.34 6.72
CA SER A 382 8.11 -26.00 7.25
C SER A 382 9.42 -25.35 7.65
N LEU A 383 9.75 -24.24 6.99
CA LEU A 383 10.92 -23.42 7.27
C LEU A 383 10.49 -22.06 7.80
N ARG A 384 11.29 -21.52 8.71
CA ARG A 384 11.20 -20.15 9.22
C ARG A 384 12.45 -19.38 8.84
N PRO A 385 12.43 -18.04 8.88
CA PRO A 385 13.63 -17.23 8.63
C PRO A 385 14.81 -17.60 9.53
N GLU A 386 14.56 -18.10 10.75
CA GLU A 386 15.61 -18.54 11.67
C GLU A 386 16.29 -19.87 11.27
N ASP A 387 15.65 -20.66 10.40
CA ASP A 387 16.22 -21.92 9.88
C ASP A 387 17.18 -21.67 8.69
N LEU A 388 17.18 -20.45 8.16
CA LEU A 388 17.98 -20.05 7.01
C LEU A 388 19.18 -19.20 7.43
N SER A 389 20.26 -19.32 6.66
CA SER A 389 21.43 -18.48 6.82
C SER A 389 21.12 -17.03 6.41
N GLY A 390 21.17 -16.10 7.36
CA GLY A 390 20.95 -14.67 7.13
C GLY A 390 20.30 -13.96 8.33
N GLY A 391 20.24 -12.63 8.28
CA GLY A 391 19.52 -11.84 9.28
C GLY A 391 18.01 -11.80 9.02
N SER A 392 17.19 -11.84 10.07
CA SER A 392 15.74 -11.66 9.97
C SER A 392 15.27 -10.31 10.52
N ARG A 393 14.21 -9.76 9.93
CA ARG A 393 13.54 -8.52 10.42
C ARG A 393 12.10 -8.84 10.76
N ARG A 394 11.65 -8.42 11.95
CA ARG A 394 10.31 -8.74 12.45
C ARG A 394 9.41 -7.52 12.41
N ILE A 395 8.21 -7.69 11.88
CA ILE A 395 7.12 -6.71 11.96
C ILE A 395 5.91 -7.36 12.61
N ARG A 396 5.23 -6.61 13.49
CA ARG A 396 3.99 -7.05 14.15
C ARG A 396 2.86 -6.17 13.69
N PHE A 397 1.75 -6.80 13.29
CA PHE A 397 0.49 -6.12 12.99
C PHE A 397 -0.46 -6.30 14.17
N ARG A 398 -1.27 -5.28 14.43
CA ARG A 398 -2.40 -5.37 15.38
C ARG A 398 -3.68 -4.97 14.66
N PRO A 399 -4.12 -5.78 13.66
CA PRO A 399 -5.32 -5.44 12.91
C PRO A 399 -6.48 -5.33 13.90
N ARG A 400 -7.17 -4.20 13.84
CA ARG A 400 -8.40 -4.00 14.60
C ARG A 400 -9.51 -4.56 13.74
N SER A 401 -10.09 -5.68 14.18
CA SER A 401 -11.38 -6.09 13.66
C SER A 401 -12.32 -4.90 13.78
N ARG A 402 -13.10 -4.64 12.72
CA ARG A 402 -14.22 -3.72 12.83
C ARG A 402 -15.09 -4.32 13.94
N GLN A 403 -15.11 -3.68 15.12
CA GLN A 403 -15.99 -4.08 16.20
C GLN A 403 -17.41 -4.04 15.63
N THR A 404 -17.95 -5.20 15.26
CA THR A 404 -19.38 -5.40 15.10
C THR A 404 -19.95 -5.32 16.50
N GLY A 405 -20.18 -4.09 16.97
CA GLY A 405 -20.60 -3.80 18.33
C GLY A 405 -19.45 -3.83 19.33
N LYS A 406 -19.33 -2.78 20.13
CA LYS A 406 -18.50 -2.76 21.35
C LYS A 406 -19.05 -3.82 22.31
N GLY A 407 -18.34 -4.92 22.47
CA GLY A 407 -18.50 -5.85 23.60
C GLY A 407 -17.49 -5.51 24.69
N LEU A 408 -18.00 -5.31 25.90
CA LEU A 408 -17.38 -5.00 27.21
C LEU A 408 -17.83 -3.65 27.78
N SER A 409 -19.15 -3.53 27.97
CA SER A 409 -19.78 -2.62 28.92
C SER A 409 -20.81 -3.45 29.69
N PRO A 410 -20.87 -3.41 31.04
CA PRO A 410 -21.89 -4.11 31.83
C PRO A 410 -23.32 -3.57 31.58
N LEU A 411 -23.46 -2.51 30.79
CA LEU A 411 -24.75 -1.92 30.44
C LEU A 411 -25.30 -2.59 29.18
N GLN A 412 -26.07 -3.66 29.40
CA GLN A 412 -27.01 -4.29 28.47
C GLN A 412 -28.16 -3.35 28.03
N PHE A 413 -27.92 -2.06 27.86
CA PHE A 413 -28.91 -1.16 27.30
C PHE A 413 -28.64 -0.99 25.80
N LEU A 414 -29.61 -1.47 25.01
CA LEU A 414 -29.81 -1.28 23.57
C LEU A 414 -29.10 -2.31 22.66
N LYS A 415 -29.60 -3.55 22.70
CA LYS A 415 -29.62 -4.40 21.50
C LYS A 415 -30.33 -3.63 20.39
N ARG A 416 -29.58 -3.15 19.37
CA ARG A 416 -30.18 -2.54 18.17
C ARG A 416 -31.23 -3.48 17.61
N LYS A 417 -32.46 -3.01 17.45
CA LYS A 417 -33.51 -3.77 16.75
C LYS A 417 -33.04 -3.94 15.30
N ARG A 418 -33.12 -5.18 14.79
CA ARG A 418 -32.87 -5.52 13.38
C ARG A 418 -34.22 -5.73 12.70
N GLU A 419 -34.27 -5.55 11.38
CA GLU A 419 -35.40 -6.01 10.58
C GLU A 419 -35.71 -7.47 10.91
N LYS A 420 -36.98 -7.76 11.20
CA LYS A 420 -37.49 -9.13 11.34
C LYS A 420 -37.74 -9.75 9.96
N ARG A 421 -38.09 -8.92 8.97
CA ARG A 421 -38.26 -9.31 7.56
C ARG A 421 -37.64 -8.26 6.61
N PRO A 422 -37.03 -8.68 5.49
CA PRO A 422 -36.46 -7.74 4.52
C PRO A 422 -37.51 -6.72 4.05
N GLY A 423 -37.19 -5.43 4.14
CA GLY A 423 -38.06 -4.33 3.70
C GLY A 423 -39.07 -3.85 4.75
N GLU A 424 -39.11 -4.43 5.96
CA GLU A 424 -39.96 -3.97 7.07
C GLU A 424 -39.72 -2.48 7.40
N TRP A 425 -38.48 -2.01 7.33
CA TRP A 425 -38.19 -0.61 7.67
C TRP A 425 -38.66 0.37 6.60
N LEU A 426 -38.91 -0.08 5.37
CA LEU A 426 -39.46 0.73 4.29
C LEU A 426 -40.95 1.04 4.52
N GLU A 427 -41.65 0.25 5.33
CA GLU A 427 -43.05 0.50 5.74
C GLU A 427 -43.16 1.71 6.70
N GLY A 428 -42.04 2.21 7.25
CA GLY A 428 -42.01 3.34 8.19
C GLY A 428 -41.98 4.73 7.54
N PHE A 429 -42.04 4.83 6.21
CA PHE A 429 -41.85 6.07 5.43
C PHE A 429 -43.16 6.73 4.98
N ASP A 430 -44.31 6.29 5.50
CA ASP A 430 -45.64 6.78 5.10
C ASP A 430 -45.89 8.26 5.46
N ASN A 431 -45.06 8.86 6.33
CA ASN A 431 -45.18 10.26 6.73
C ASN A 431 -44.22 11.15 5.92
N PRO A 432 -44.73 12.12 5.14
CA PRO A 432 -43.88 13.02 4.35
C PRO A 432 -43.18 14.10 5.19
N SER A 433 -43.52 14.26 6.48
CA SER A 433 -42.87 15.23 7.37
C SER A 433 -41.48 14.74 7.75
N ILE A 434 -40.46 15.58 7.57
CA ILE A 434 -39.06 15.25 7.91
C ILE A 434 -38.61 16.09 9.11
N CYS A 435 -37.90 15.47 10.06
CA CYS A 435 -37.29 16.18 11.17
C CYS A 435 -35.90 15.64 11.56
N SER A 436 -35.18 16.42 12.35
CA SER A 436 -33.86 16.09 12.91
C SER A 436 -33.96 15.23 14.17
N TYR A 437 -32.82 14.65 14.56
CA TYR A 437 -32.66 13.97 15.84
C TYR A 437 -32.03 14.92 16.89
N PRO A 438 -32.77 15.34 17.94
CA PRO A 438 -32.33 16.41 18.84
C PRO A 438 -30.95 16.22 19.50
N PRO A 439 -30.52 15.00 19.90
CA PRO A 439 -29.18 14.79 20.43
C PRO A 439 -28.04 15.09 19.43
N GLU A 440 -28.27 14.91 18.13
CA GLU A 440 -27.30 15.28 17.09
C GLU A 440 -27.25 16.80 16.88
N ASP A 441 -28.40 17.46 16.97
CA ASP A 441 -28.50 18.91 16.87
C ASP A 441 -27.70 19.59 18.00
N LEU A 442 -27.78 19.08 19.23
CA LEU A 442 -26.97 19.54 20.36
C LEU A 442 -25.46 19.41 20.10
N ILE A 443 -25.02 18.29 19.49
CA ILE A 443 -23.60 18.06 19.16
C ILE A 443 -23.13 19.05 18.10
N ILE A 444 -23.96 19.31 17.08
CA ILE A 444 -23.68 20.27 16.02
C ILE A 444 -23.59 21.69 16.60
N GLU A 445 -24.50 22.07 17.49
CA GLU A 445 -24.51 23.37 18.16
C GLU A 445 -23.31 23.58 19.10
N GLU A 446 -22.97 22.59 19.92
CA GLU A 446 -21.78 22.64 20.78
C GLU A 446 -20.50 22.79 19.97
N TYR A 447 -20.40 22.04 18.87
CA TYR A 447 -19.25 22.16 17.99
C TYR A 447 -19.23 23.49 17.24
N GLY A 448 -20.41 24.00 16.86
CA GLY A 448 -20.57 25.32 16.28
C GLY A 448 -20.03 26.41 17.21
N ARG A 449 -20.41 26.38 18.49
CA ARG A 449 -19.87 27.27 19.54
C ARG A 449 -18.35 27.16 19.68
N PHE A 450 -17.81 25.94 19.66
CA PHE A 450 -16.37 25.71 19.69
C PHE A 450 -15.65 26.35 18.49
N LEU A 451 -16.18 26.18 17.26
CA LEU A 451 -15.59 26.74 16.05
C LEU A 451 -15.68 28.27 16.02
N LYS A 452 -16.81 28.85 16.45
CA LYS A 452 -16.97 30.30 16.63
C LYS A 452 -15.92 30.85 17.60
N LYS A 453 -15.70 30.18 18.75
CA LYS A 453 -14.66 30.55 19.72
C LYS A 453 -13.24 30.44 19.15
N LYS A 454 -12.95 29.38 18.38
CA LYS A 454 -11.65 29.19 17.71
C LYS A 454 -11.39 30.27 16.65
N GLY A 455 -12.41 30.63 15.86
CA GLY A 455 -12.33 31.71 14.88
C GLY A 455 -12.12 33.08 15.51
N ALA A 456 -12.84 33.39 16.59
CA ALA A 456 -12.64 34.61 17.36
C ALA A 456 -11.22 34.72 17.94
N LYS A 457 -10.66 33.60 18.43
CA LYS A 457 -9.28 33.56 18.90
C LYS A 457 -8.28 33.85 17.78
N GLN A 458 -8.46 33.27 16.59
CA GLN A 458 -7.58 33.54 15.45
C GLN A 458 -7.60 35.02 15.04
N LEU A 459 -8.77 35.66 15.07
CA LEU A 459 -8.87 37.10 14.81
C LEU A 459 -8.10 37.93 15.85
N SER A 460 -8.15 37.52 17.12
CA SER A 460 -7.41 38.17 18.21
C SER A 460 -5.89 37.98 18.07
N GLU A 461 -5.44 36.81 17.61
CA GLU A 461 -4.03 36.54 17.29
C GLU A 461 -3.53 37.34 16.07
N GLU A 462 -4.41 37.64 15.10
CA GLU A 462 -4.10 38.53 13.97
C GLU A 462 -4.00 40.01 14.40
N GLN A 463 -4.75 40.42 15.44
CA GLN A 463 -4.68 41.75 16.07
C GLN A 463 -3.70 41.76 17.26
N ARG A 464 -2.49 41.25 17.02
CA ARG A 464 -1.42 41.21 18.01
C ARG A 464 -0.65 42.52 18.02
N ARG A 465 -0.54 43.14 19.19
CA ARG A 465 0.40 44.23 19.46
C ARG A 465 1.63 43.65 20.16
N VAL A 466 2.81 44.11 19.76
CA VAL A 466 4.07 43.77 20.42
C VAL A 466 4.62 45.05 21.03
N GLN A 467 5.03 44.98 22.30
CA GLN A 467 5.59 46.13 23.00
C GLN A 467 6.75 45.71 23.92
N PRO A 468 7.68 46.62 24.25
CA PRO A 468 8.74 46.34 25.21
C PRO A 468 8.14 45.93 26.56
N PHE A 469 8.72 44.92 27.19
CA PHE A 469 8.40 44.50 28.53
C PHE A 469 8.72 45.63 29.50
N THR A 470 7.72 46.01 30.29
CA THR A 470 7.85 47.00 31.36
C THR A 470 7.60 46.34 32.70
N SER A 471 6.34 46.02 33.01
CA SER A 471 5.92 45.46 34.31
C SER A 471 4.96 44.28 34.20
N SER A 472 4.45 43.96 33.01
CA SER A 472 3.51 42.87 32.77
C SER A 472 3.95 42.02 31.58
N LEU A 473 3.77 40.70 31.72
CA LEU A 473 3.99 39.75 30.62
C LEU A 473 2.87 39.75 29.58
N LEU A 474 1.77 40.47 29.81
CA LEU A 474 0.58 40.50 28.94
C LEU A 474 0.17 39.05 28.60
N ASP A 475 0.06 38.70 27.31
CA ASP A 475 -0.26 37.36 26.81
C ASP A 475 0.99 36.50 26.48
N GLY A 476 2.17 36.93 26.96
CA GLY A 476 3.43 36.21 26.92
C GLY A 476 4.57 36.91 26.17
N ILE A 477 5.76 36.31 26.24
CA ILE A 477 6.97 36.83 25.59
C ILE A 477 6.94 36.54 24.08
N ASP A 478 7.24 37.55 23.26
CA ASP A 478 7.50 37.39 21.83
C ASP A 478 8.97 37.03 21.60
N MET A 479 9.26 35.73 21.56
CA MET A 479 10.63 35.25 21.32
C MET A 479 11.22 35.74 19.99
N ARG A 480 10.40 35.91 18.95
CA ARG A 480 10.90 36.29 17.63
C ARG A 480 11.31 37.76 17.62
N GLU A 481 10.45 38.63 18.15
CA GLU A 481 10.75 40.07 18.21
C GLU A 481 11.84 40.38 19.25
N THR A 482 11.89 39.62 20.35
CA THR A 482 12.97 39.69 21.34
C THR A 482 14.32 39.29 20.73
N LEU A 483 14.37 38.23 19.92
CA LEU A 483 15.61 37.83 19.23
C LEU A 483 16.01 38.82 18.13
N ARG A 484 15.05 39.39 17.40
CA ARG A 484 15.31 40.40 16.36
C ARG A 484 15.92 41.67 16.96
N ASN A 485 15.42 42.09 18.11
CA ASN A 485 15.89 43.29 18.82
C ASN A 485 16.81 42.94 20.00
N TYR A 486 17.49 41.79 19.94
CA TYR A 486 18.35 41.30 21.04
C TYR A 486 19.46 42.29 21.41
N HIS A 487 19.95 43.03 20.41
CA HIS A 487 20.95 44.08 20.56
C HIS A 487 20.51 45.25 21.46
N GLU A 488 19.21 45.46 21.63
CA GLU A 488 18.67 46.51 22.51
C GLU A 488 18.59 46.09 23.98
N GLY A 489 18.85 44.81 24.30
CA GLY A 489 18.73 44.27 25.66
C GLY A 489 17.31 44.24 26.22
N LYS A 490 16.29 44.45 25.37
CA LYS A 490 14.88 44.52 25.75
C LYS A 490 14.15 43.22 25.43
N ILE A 491 13.32 42.77 26.37
CA ILE A 491 12.38 41.68 26.14
C ILE A 491 11.10 42.28 25.56
N TYR A 492 10.53 41.66 24.54
CA TYR A 492 9.28 42.09 23.94
C TYR A 492 8.14 41.16 24.37
N VAL A 493 7.01 41.72 24.78
CA VAL A 493 5.80 40.99 25.17
C VAL A 493 4.67 41.26 24.20
N ARG A 494 3.75 40.30 24.08
CA ARG A 494 2.62 40.35 23.16
C ARG A 494 1.31 40.58 23.91
N GLU A 495 0.46 41.42 23.34
CA GLU A 495 -0.93 41.61 23.76
C GLU A 495 -1.82 41.24 22.57
N ASN A 496 -2.74 40.31 22.79
CA ASN A 496 -3.78 39.97 21.85
C ASN A 496 -4.98 40.89 22.12
N LEU A 497 -5.26 41.82 21.20
CA LEU A 497 -6.40 42.70 21.37
C LEU A 497 -7.69 41.89 21.25
N ARG A 498 -8.64 42.15 22.16
CA ARG A 498 -9.98 41.56 22.09
C ARG A 498 -10.71 42.20 20.90
N VAL A 499 -11.03 41.37 19.91
CA VAL A 499 -11.77 41.79 18.72
C VAL A 499 -13.19 42.18 19.15
N GLN A 500 -13.64 43.39 18.81
CA GLN A 500 -15.04 43.81 19.00
C GLN A 500 -15.96 43.09 18.01
N GLY A 501 -17.03 42.47 18.52
CA GLY A 501 -18.03 41.75 17.75
C GLY A 501 -17.83 40.24 17.78
N GLY A 502 -18.92 39.49 17.95
CA GLY A 502 -18.92 38.03 17.99
C GLY A 502 -18.69 37.42 16.61
N VAL A 503 -18.74 36.09 16.55
CA VAL A 503 -18.89 35.36 15.29
C VAL A 503 -20.37 35.02 15.13
N GLY A 504 -20.99 35.48 14.05
CA GLY A 504 -22.41 35.33 13.79
C GLY A 504 -22.72 33.97 13.19
N SER A 505 -22.53 33.86 11.88
CA SER A 505 -22.76 32.62 11.14
C SER A 505 -21.51 31.75 11.01
N LEU A 506 -21.73 30.44 10.89
CA LEU A 506 -20.69 29.43 10.73
C LEU A 506 -20.99 28.57 9.50
N VAL A 507 -20.00 28.40 8.63
CA VAL A 507 -20.07 27.46 7.50
C VAL A 507 -19.00 26.40 7.65
N VAL A 508 -19.39 25.13 7.49
CA VAL A 508 -18.47 23.99 7.50
C VAL A 508 -18.63 23.20 6.21
N ILE A 509 -17.56 23.10 5.43
CA ILE A 509 -17.49 22.38 4.16
C ILE A 509 -16.55 21.19 4.31
N PHE A 510 -17.11 19.97 4.31
CA PHE A 510 -16.36 18.73 4.32
C PHE A 510 -15.91 18.34 2.90
N ASP A 511 -16.77 18.57 1.91
CA ASP A 511 -16.55 18.24 0.51
C ASP A 511 -17.29 19.25 -0.38
N GLU A 512 -16.58 19.91 -1.31
CA GLU A 512 -17.14 20.96 -2.19
C GLU A 512 -18.14 20.43 -3.24
N ASP A 513 -18.34 19.11 -3.34
CA ASP A 513 -19.18 18.45 -4.35
C ASP A 513 -18.79 18.82 -5.79
N ARG A 514 -17.51 18.62 -6.14
CA ARG A 514 -17.04 18.91 -7.50
C ARG A 514 -17.74 18.00 -8.52
N GLY A 515 -18.55 18.61 -9.37
CA GLY A 515 -19.40 17.92 -10.34
C GLY A 515 -20.87 17.85 -9.94
N GLY A 516 -21.24 18.29 -8.73
CA GLY A 516 -22.62 18.56 -8.30
C GLY A 516 -23.51 17.34 -8.02
N LYS A 517 -23.01 16.12 -8.25
CA LYS A 517 -23.80 14.88 -8.22
C LYS A 517 -23.68 14.10 -6.91
N LYS A 518 -22.67 14.35 -6.07
CA LYS A 518 -22.37 13.49 -4.93
C LYS A 518 -23.30 13.72 -3.75
N PHE A 519 -23.80 14.95 -3.61
CA PHE A 519 -24.65 15.35 -2.48
C PHE A 519 -25.94 16.01 -2.98
N PRO A 520 -26.87 15.25 -3.58
CA PRO A 520 -28.04 15.81 -4.25
C PRO A 520 -29.07 16.40 -3.27
N TYR A 521 -29.07 15.99 -2.01
CA TYR A 521 -30.05 16.46 -1.02
C TYR A 521 -29.69 17.85 -0.52
N LEU A 522 -30.59 18.82 -0.76
CA LEU A 522 -30.48 20.22 -0.36
C LEU A 522 -31.66 20.54 0.55
N THR A 523 -31.41 21.13 1.72
CA THR A 523 -32.51 21.52 2.60
C THR A 523 -32.12 22.66 3.54
N THR A 524 -33.15 23.30 4.09
CA THR A 524 -33.06 24.37 5.08
C THR A 524 -33.99 24.02 6.24
N TRP A 525 -33.46 23.98 7.46
CA TRP A 525 -34.15 23.69 8.70
C TRP A 525 -34.17 24.93 9.59
N LEU A 526 -35.35 25.22 10.14
CA LEU A 526 -35.54 26.30 11.11
C LEU A 526 -35.40 25.74 12.52
N GLY A 527 -34.73 26.47 13.41
CA GLY A 527 -34.61 26.08 14.81
C GLY A 527 -35.99 25.97 15.48
N GLU A 528 -36.26 24.85 16.14
CA GLU A 528 -37.51 24.60 16.88
C GLU A 528 -37.49 25.35 18.22
N HIS A 529 -36.31 25.46 18.85
CA HIS A 529 -36.10 26.11 20.15
C HIS A 529 -35.28 27.41 20.05
N ASP A 530 -35.48 28.34 21.00
CA ASP A 530 -34.82 29.66 21.02
C ASP A 530 -33.29 29.61 21.17
N GLN A 531 -32.74 28.45 21.53
CA GLN A 531 -31.30 28.20 21.68
C GLN A 531 -30.69 27.47 20.46
N GLU A 532 -31.48 27.16 19.45
CA GLU A 532 -31.03 26.49 18.22
C GLU A 532 -30.70 27.52 17.13
N SER A 533 -29.76 27.19 16.26
CA SER A 533 -29.50 27.96 15.04
C SER A 533 -30.37 27.43 13.90
N ASP A 534 -30.75 28.30 12.97
CA ASP A 534 -31.21 27.82 11.67
C ASP A 534 -30.06 27.17 10.91
N MET A 535 -30.37 26.13 10.14
CA MET A 535 -29.40 25.34 9.43
C MET A 535 -29.76 25.21 7.95
N ALA A 536 -28.81 25.45 7.05
CA ALA A 536 -28.93 25.04 5.65
C ALA A 536 -27.79 24.10 5.29
N PHE A 537 -28.07 23.01 4.58
CA PHE A 537 -27.05 22.01 4.27
C PHE A 537 -27.29 21.25 2.98
N TYR A 538 -26.22 20.63 2.50
CA TYR A 538 -26.27 19.65 1.43
C TYR A 538 -25.65 18.32 1.86
N GLY A 539 -26.26 17.22 1.45
CA GLY A 539 -25.89 15.88 1.91
C GLY A 539 -26.24 14.77 0.92
N THR A 540 -25.95 13.53 1.31
CA THR A 540 -26.39 12.34 0.59
C THR A 540 -27.91 12.20 0.68
N GLU A 541 -28.53 11.53 -0.28
CA GLU A 541 -29.98 11.41 -0.36
C GLU A 541 -30.56 10.57 0.79
N PRO A 542 -31.60 11.05 1.49
CA PRO A 542 -32.36 10.23 2.42
C PRO A 542 -32.97 9.03 1.68
N GLY A 543 -32.64 7.82 2.10
CA GLY A 543 -33.10 6.57 1.46
C GLY A 543 -31.98 5.64 1.01
N ASP A 544 -30.80 6.18 0.70
CA ASP A 544 -29.61 5.38 0.33
C ASP A 544 -29.12 4.47 1.47
N ASN A 545 -29.44 4.81 2.72
CA ASN A 545 -28.94 4.13 3.91
C ASN A 545 -29.95 4.16 5.06
N VAL A 546 -30.91 3.25 5.02
CA VAL A 546 -31.95 3.09 6.06
C VAL A 546 -31.33 2.49 7.33
N ALA A 547 -31.46 3.20 8.45
CA ALA A 547 -30.92 2.81 9.75
C ALA A 547 -31.97 2.21 10.70
N GLY A 548 -33.26 2.43 10.41
CA GLY A 548 -34.42 1.94 11.15
C GLY A 548 -35.73 2.35 10.44
N PRO A 549 -36.91 1.95 10.96
CA PRO A 549 -38.20 2.32 10.36
C PRO A 549 -38.38 3.84 10.28
N GLY A 550 -38.41 4.41 9.08
CA GLY A 550 -38.49 5.87 8.87
C GLY A 550 -37.25 6.65 9.32
N ILE A 551 -36.08 6.01 9.45
CA ILE A 551 -34.82 6.64 9.90
C ILE A 551 -33.74 6.42 8.83
N CYS A 552 -33.21 7.50 8.28
CA CYS A 552 -32.14 7.46 7.28
C CYS A 552 -30.84 8.04 7.82
N ARG A 553 -29.71 7.35 7.57
CA ARG A 553 -28.38 7.85 7.88
C ARG A 553 -27.79 8.57 6.67
N CYS A 554 -27.50 9.86 6.82
CA CYS A 554 -26.97 10.71 5.77
C CYS A 554 -25.57 11.23 6.12
N GLU A 555 -24.84 11.70 5.11
CA GLU A 555 -23.56 12.38 5.27
C GLU A 555 -23.63 13.81 4.72
N TYR A 556 -23.18 14.78 5.51
CA TYR A 556 -23.03 16.16 5.07
C TYR A 556 -21.88 16.28 4.04
N GLY A 557 -22.15 17.02 2.97
CA GLY A 557 -21.13 17.65 2.14
C GLY A 557 -20.70 18.99 2.76
N GLY A 558 -21.66 19.76 3.27
CA GLY A 558 -21.42 20.94 4.08
C GLY A 558 -22.70 21.54 4.64
N PHE A 559 -22.57 22.39 5.67
CA PHE A 559 -23.70 23.04 6.33
C PHE A 559 -23.36 24.47 6.78
N LEU A 560 -24.40 25.29 6.94
CA LEU A 560 -24.44 26.64 7.51
C LEU A 560 -25.23 26.57 8.82
N LEU A 561 -24.74 27.21 9.87
CA LEU A 561 -25.49 27.54 11.08
C LEU A 561 -25.62 29.07 11.22
N SER A 562 -26.85 29.54 11.40
CA SER A 562 -27.19 30.96 11.53
C SER A 562 -28.05 31.21 12.78
N TYR A 563 -27.68 32.19 13.59
CA TYR A 563 -28.42 32.56 14.81
C TYR A 563 -28.75 34.06 14.77
N PRO A 564 -29.90 34.53 15.31
CA PRO A 564 -31.02 33.79 15.96
C PRO A 564 -31.86 32.93 15.01
N PRO A 565 -32.61 31.92 15.53
CA PRO A 565 -33.41 31.01 14.71
C PRO A 565 -34.65 31.68 14.08
N ARG A 566 -35.32 30.93 13.20
CA ARG A 566 -36.57 31.25 12.48
C ARG A 566 -36.46 32.44 11.53
N ARG A 567 -35.30 32.60 10.89
CA ARG A 567 -34.98 33.68 9.96
C ARG A 567 -34.48 33.20 8.60
N LEU A 568 -33.89 32.01 8.54
CA LEU A 568 -33.25 31.49 7.32
C LEU A 568 -34.32 31.03 6.32
N PHE A 569 -34.46 31.73 5.21
CA PHE A 569 -35.31 31.29 4.10
C PHE A 569 -34.61 30.19 3.30
N ASP A 570 -35.30 29.59 2.33
CA ASP A 570 -34.70 28.54 1.52
C ASP A 570 -33.57 29.10 0.63
N VAL A 571 -32.34 28.94 1.10
CA VAL A 571 -31.13 29.46 0.44
C VAL A 571 -30.83 28.76 -0.88
N TRP A 572 -31.45 27.60 -1.16
CA TRP A 572 -31.16 26.82 -2.36
C TRP A 572 -31.93 27.31 -3.58
N GLU A 573 -33.09 27.92 -3.37
CA GLU A 573 -33.95 28.46 -4.43
C GLU A 573 -33.85 30.00 -4.56
N ASP A 574 -33.05 30.64 -3.71
CA ASP A 574 -32.87 32.09 -3.72
C ASP A 574 -32.11 32.58 -4.98
N SER A 575 -32.79 33.40 -5.79
CA SER A 575 -32.23 33.98 -7.01
C SER A 575 -31.03 34.90 -6.77
N ASP A 576 -30.92 35.51 -5.58
CA ASP A 576 -29.82 36.41 -5.24
C ASP A 576 -28.49 35.65 -5.10
N TYR A 577 -28.53 34.33 -4.90
CA TYR A 577 -27.35 33.47 -4.83
C TYR A 577 -27.01 32.77 -6.14
N SER A 578 -27.76 33.03 -7.22
CA SER A 578 -27.62 32.38 -8.54
C SER A 578 -26.23 32.48 -9.17
N PHE A 579 -25.42 33.48 -8.81
CA PHE A 579 -24.05 33.64 -9.29
C PHE A 579 -23.02 32.72 -8.60
N ALA A 580 -23.44 31.95 -7.59
CA ALA A 580 -22.60 30.96 -6.94
C ALA A 580 -22.26 29.81 -7.90
N ARG A 581 -21.01 29.31 -7.85
CA ARG A 581 -20.54 28.21 -8.72
C ARG A 581 -20.81 26.83 -8.15
N GLY A 582 -21.31 26.74 -6.92
CA GLY A 582 -21.59 25.48 -6.25
C GLY A 582 -22.12 25.65 -4.84
N LYS A 583 -22.51 24.52 -4.23
CA LYS A 583 -23.26 24.47 -2.96
C LYS A 583 -22.51 25.13 -1.78
N ALA A 584 -21.19 24.94 -1.71
CA ALA A 584 -20.35 25.57 -0.69
C ALA A 584 -20.36 27.11 -0.74
N GLU A 585 -20.53 27.67 -1.94
CA GLU A 585 -20.57 29.12 -2.13
C GLU A 585 -21.94 29.70 -1.80
N VAL A 586 -23.03 28.99 -2.13
CA VAL A 586 -24.39 29.35 -1.69
C VAL A 586 -24.44 29.45 -0.17
N LEU A 587 -23.94 28.44 0.55
CA LEU A 587 -23.87 28.48 2.01
C LEU A 587 -23.06 29.66 2.55
N LEU A 588 -21.96 30.05 1.89
CA LEU A 588 -21.16 31.19 2.30
C LEU A 588 -21.84 32.53 2.02
N LEU A 589 -22.58 32.67 0.91
CA LEU A 589 -23.38 33.87 0.63
C LEU A 589 -24.49 34.03 1.67
N ALA A 590 -25.26 32.97 1.90
CA ALA A 590 -26.27 32.96 2.95
C ALA A 590 -25.66 33.26 4.33
N ALA A 591 -24.47 32.74 4.64
CA ALA A 591 -23.79 33.07 5.88
C ALA A 591 -23.48 34.56 6.03
N LEU A 592 -23.07 35.24 4.96
CA LEU A 592 -22.77 36.67 4.97
C LEU A 592 -24.03 37.52 5.12
N ASP A 593 -25.11 37.09 4.47
CA ASP A 593 -26.39 37.79 4.44
C ASP A 593 -27.14 37.67 5.77
N TYR A 594 -27.29 36.45 6.31
CA TYR A 594 -28.05 36.22 7.53
C TYR A 594 -27.27 36.52 8.83
N SER A 595 -25.94 36.66 8.76
CA SER A 595 -25.11 36.96 9.95
C SER A 595 -25.38 38.35 10.50
N ARG A 596 -25.78 38.44 11.78
CA ARG A 596 -25.92 39.73 12.49
C ARG A 596 -24.56 40.32 12.88
N GLU A 597 -23.60 39.48 13.21
CA GLU A 597 -22.25 39.89 13.59
C GLU A 597 -21.39 40.24 12.38
N LYS A 598 -20.28 40.95 12.62
CA LYS A 598 -19.30 41.33 11.58
C LYS A 598 -18.48 40.14 11.06
N HIS A 599 -18.33 39.08 11.85
CA HIS A 599 -17.44 37.97 11.53
C HIS A 599 -18.22 36.70 11.18
N VAL A 600 -17.88 36.08 10.05
CA VAL A 600 -18.39 34.78 9.59
C VAL A 600 -17.25 33.78 9.55
N VAL A 601 -17.39 32.64 10.23
CA VAL A 601 -16.37 31.59 10.20
C VAL A 601 -16.64 30.64 9.05
N TYR A 602 -15.63 30.41 8.22
CA TYR A 602 -15.67 29.48 7.09
C TYR A 602 -14.63 28.39 7.28
N VAL A 603 -15.08 27.18 7.56
CA VAL A 603 -14.25 26.00 7.78
C VAL A 603 -14.27 25.14 6.52
N ALA A 604 -13.13 25.00 5.84
CA ALA A 604 -13.06 24.22 4.60
C ALA A 604 -11.64 23.72 4.31
N ALA A 605 -11.50 22.80 3.37
CA ALA A 605 -10.18 22.34 2.90
C ALA A 605 -9.43 23.43 2.12
N ARG A 606 -10.15 24.38 1.52
CA ARG A 606 -9.61 25.49 0.73
C ARG A 606 -10.25 26.81 1.15
N PRO A 607 -9.52 27.94 1.09
CA PRO A 607 -10.11 29.25 1.34
C PRO A 607 -11.14 29.61 0.25
N PRO A 608 -12.10 30.49 0.54
CA PRO A 608 -13.06 30.96 -0.45
C PRO A 608 -12.37 31.82 -1.52
N ARG A 609 -13.03 31.97 -2.68
CA ARG A 609 -12.53 32.82 -3.78
C ARG A 609 -12.28 34.24 -3.28
N SER A 610 -11.27 34.91 -3.85
CA SER A 610 -10.90 36.29 -3.46
C SER A 610 -12.04 37.29 -3.59
N SER A 611 -12.94 37.09 -4.57
CA SER A 611 -14.14 37.91 -4.77
C SER A 611 -15.08 37.92 -3.56
N PHE A 612 -15.16 36.81 -2.79
CA PHE A 612 -15.99 36.73 -1.59
C PHE A 612 -15.46 37.61 -0.45
N ARG A 613 -14.14 37.87 -0.40
CA ARG A 613 -13.59 38.82 0.58
C ARG A 613 -14.01 40.25 0.27
N GLN A 614 -14.03 40.62 -1.00
CA GLN A 614 -14.49 41.94 -1.45
C GLN A 614 -16.01 42.09 -1.22
N LEU A 615 -16.78 41.05 -1.52
CA LEU A 615 -18.23 41.03 -1.27
C LEU A 615 -18.54 41.16 0.23
N ALA A 616 -17.88 40.35 1.07
CA ALA A 616 -18.03 40.45 2.52
C ALA A 616 -17.69 41.87 3.02
N ALA A 617 -16.60 42.48 2.53
CA ALA A 617 -16.23 43.84 2.91
C ALA A 617 -17.28 44.89 2.51
N ARG A 618 -17.91 44.77 1.33
CA ARG A 618 -19.03 45.64 0.91
C ARG A 618 -20.25 45.51 1.81
N MET A 619 -20.49 44.31 2.34
CA MET A 619 -21.57 44.03 3.32
C MET A 619 -21.18 44.41 4.77
N GLY A 620 -20.00 45.02 4.98
CA GLY A 620 -19.49 45.33 6.32
C GLY A 620 -19.11 44.10 7.15
N LYS A 621 -18.85 42.96 6.49
CA LYS A 621 -18.51 41.67 7.09
C LYS A 621 -17.07 41.25 6.79
N ARG A 622 -16.55 40.31 7.58
CA ARG A 622 -15.23 39.69 7.40
C ARG A 622 -15.33 38.17 7.51
N ILE A 623 -14.72 37.48 6.56
CA ILE A 623 -14.65 36.01 6.56
C ILE A 623 -13.39 35.55 7.31
N VAL A 624 -13.58 34.69 8.30
CA VAL A 624 -12.51 34.03 9.07
C VAL A 624 -12.34 32.62 8.54
N TYR A 625 -11.26 32.38 7.80
CA TYR A 625 -10.98 31.06 7.24
C TYR A 625 -10.25 30.16 8.23
N LEU A 626 -10.85 29.00 8.53
CA LEU A 626 -10.24 27.92 9.30
C LEU A 626 -9.97 26.72 8.39
N PRO A 627 -8.71 26.33 8.18
CA PRO A 627 -8.40 25.12 7.42
C PRO A 627 -8.98 23.89 8.12
N LEU A 628 -9.73 23.06 7.39
CA LEU A 628 -10.35 21.84 7.90
C LEU A 628 -9.30 20.89 8.53
N GLY A 629 -8.08 20.85 7.96
CA GLY A 629 -6.96 20.06 8.49
C GLY A 629 -6.41 20.51 9.85
N SER A 630 -6.83 21.68 10.35
CA SER A 630 -6.47 22.17 11.70
C SER A 630 -7.36 21.57 12.82
N LEU A 631 -8.32 20.71 12.47
CA LEU A 631 -9.31 20.14 13.37
C LEU A 631 -9.08 18.63 13.55
N SER A 632 -9.52 18.08 14.68
CA SER A 632 -9.38 16.65 14.97
C SER A 632 -10.17 15.79 13.97
N PRO A 633 -9.52 14.84 13.26
CA PRO A 633 -10.21 13.96 12.30
C PRO A 633 -11.34 13.14 12.91
N GLN A 634 -11.19 12.72 14.17
CA GLN A 634 -12.22 11.94 14.88
C GLN A 634 -13.48 12.77 15.14
N LYS A 635 -13.33 14.05 15.52
CA LYS A 635 -14.47 14.96 15.74
C LYS A 635 -15.17 15.28 14.42
N LEU A 636 -14.40 15.56 13.35
CA LEU A 636 -14.96 15.80 12.02
C LEU A 636 -15.73 14.59 11.49
N LYS A 637 -15.24 13.37 11.71
CA LYS A 637 -15.94 12.14 11.31
C LYS A 637 -17.29 11.98 12.02
N LYS A 638 -17.37 12.36 13.30
CA LYS A 638 -18.63 12.33 14.07
C LYS A 638 -19.65 13.33 13.54
N LEU A 639 -19.21 14.56 13.23
CA LEU A 639 -20.09 15.65 12.76
C LEU A 639 -20.56 15.51 11.32
N ARG A 640 -19.84 14.72 10.51
CA ARG A 640 -20.19 14.54 9.10
C ARG A 640 -21.42 13.67 8.90
N VAL A 641 -21.85 12.94 9.92
CA VAL A 641 -22.98 12.01 9.86
C VAL A 641 -24.16 12.63 10.59
N PHE A 642 -25.34 12.53 10.01
CA PHE A 642 -26.61 12.93 10.64
C PHE A 642 -27.72 11.96 10.25
N HIS A 643 -28.80 11.98 11.01
CA HIS A 643 -29.98 11.18 10.71
C HIS A 643 -31.19 12.04 10.36
N VAL A 644 -31.92 11.59 9.35
CA VAL A 644 -33.16 12.17 8.87
C VAL A 644 -34.31 11.28 9.32
N LEU A 645 -35.26 11.83 10.06
CA LEU A 645 -36.42 11.12 10.59
C LEU A 645 -37.67 11.47 9.78
N PHE A 646 -38.42 10.46 9.33
CA PHE A 646 -39.67 10.60 8.60
C PHE A 646 -40.84 10.50 9.59
N GLY A 647 -41.20 11.64 10.19
CA GLY A 647 -42.23 11.80 11.21
C GLY A 647 -41.67 12.10 12.59
N ASN A 648 -42.32 13.02 13.33
CA ASN A 648 -41.92 13.38 14.70
C ASN A 648 -42.05 12.22 15.68
N ASP A 649 -42.96 11.27 15.44
CA ASP A 649 -43.12 10.02 16.19
C ASP A 649 -41.84 9.18 16.18
N LYS A 650 -41.00 9.32 15.14
CA LYS A 650 -39.75 8.56 15.03
C LYS A 650 -38.69 9.00 16.03
N ARG A 651 -38.79 10.19 16.64
CA ARG A 651 -37.87 10.64 17.70
C ARG A 651 -37.90 9.71 18.92
N GLU A 652 -39.05 9.11 19.23
CA GLU A 652 -39.22 8.22 20.39
C GLU A 652 -38.49 6.88 20.21
N ILE A 653 -38.49 6.37 18.98
CA ILE A 653 -37.86 5.09 18.64
C ILE A 653 -36.40 5.27 18.19
N ALA A 654 -36.00 6.47 17.78
CA ALA A 654 -34.68 6.77 17.24
C ALA A 654 -33.54 6.27 18.12
N LYS A 655 -33.62 6.47 19.44
CA LYS A 655 -32.64 5.96 20.42
C LYS A 655 -32.36 4.45 20.37
N ASP A 656 -33.30 3.65 19.84
CA ASP A 656 -33.14 2.20 19.69
C ASP A 656 -32.30 1.84 18.44
N TYR A 657 -32.11 2.78 17.52
CA TYR A 657 -31.47 2.59 16.21
C TYR A 657 -30.22 3.47 16.00
N ILE A 658 -30.22 4.70 16.53
CA ILE A 658 -29.17 5.72 16.38
C ILE A 658 -28.58 6.13 17.74
N TRP A 659 -27.33 6.61 17.77
CA TRP A 659 -26.55 6.85 19.00
C TRP A 659 -26.36 8.32 19.32
#